data_AF-A0AA40SPB5-F1
#
_entry.id   AF-A0AA40SPB5-F1
#
_cell.length_a   1.000
_cell.length_b   1.000
_cell.length_c   1.000
_cell.angle_alpha   90.00
_cell.angle_beta   90.00
_cell.angle_gamma   90.00
#
_symmetry.space_group_name_H-M   'P 1'
#
loop_
_entity.id
_entity.type
_entity.pdbx_description
1 polymer ?
#
loop_
_entity_poly.entity_id
_entity_poly.type
_entity_poly.pdbx_seq_one_letter_code
_entity_poly.pdbx_strand_id
1 'polypeptide(L)'
;MTMAKQRRGLIALVTAIVLLALGAGVGVIVGDALGIRTEPAAAMTPADAVVPEVTEAVLPPEITVAGALKTARLNAARMELADAAESAGGTEGTATITLEISDNGLAQAGEPEVESYRLTGTADDLTVEAADEASAARALYDMASTIRAGRSIAEHLGEDVTARLSLRMVDLGAVGVDADPSEWADGTDYSHASKAFADVILPESPYVDQVALEAAYREFDDFVRHSLANGYNAVAFPGFVEFVTFAGAPGGPVYADGDDHVDRALALRDAFTPLWQRADELGMKVFLRTDMLALTTPLADHLTDRFGSLDTENPEFWQTYTAGLDELYEAVPSLDGVLLRIGEAGAVYDVEGWDVYSALEVTTADAVRAMLDAFTAQAEAAEREVIFRTWSVGVGAVGDMHTNVESYEAVLSGIHSPALIVSTKYTLGDFYTWLPLNDTLEQGDQRRIVEFQSRREFENFGAFPNDLGAEYQWALQTLLAANEHIEGVWTWTQDGGPWRAGPMTLYLKAGFWQLYELNTQLAGALALDPEVDVAQVTAAWAREWFSDDPATVQAIVAAMTHSREAIAQGLYIEPFADQRVFALGLEPPPMMWIFEWDILTGDSAVLDVMYQVVRDATGGDIDAAIAGGAEAVAAAEQMREIVQATDAGTWRDQTLRASFLDTLDYQVDVLQLLAAYREMILAQGQWHDTFAPEALERRDAARDAYVALAASHLEKYEGDLDHPAYNLTAAQLGVERGDRDVAMSWLARALLVLALAWVVIGMLAARTRLIRRPGAAAARLTWLASTRPWRARESTLGMYDLDRWLTLIIPAGLLVATRAVQTSLLSWVELVVIVGAWVMFAIVVRLCVRRRSPWPVIAAVGGVVVLRCIVTLFALSFTGPGGYWFVFWTDPVLRTVYITIAFALFVWVFIAAGWAMSEQVGRRRATGFVLTAVGAGLAVPATAIALIGLEQVLTIWNDQMGLLPWGMARILGITTYLEIPADTAWYAAGLGAVLLVAGVLLSLRWRRADAG
;
A
#
# COMPACT_ATOMS: atom_id res chain seq x y z
N MET A 1 11.89 9.92 -66.43
CA MET A 1 11.18 8.96 -65.53
C MET A 1 12.04 8.46 -64.36
N THR A 2 13.37 8.46 -64.46
CA THR A 2 14.34 8.01 -63.43
C THR A 2 14.52 8.98 -62.25
N MET A 3 14.64 10.30 -62.49
CA MET A 3 14.77 11.30 -61.40
C MET A 3 13.57 11.33 -60.45
N ALA A 4 12.33 11.24 -60.96
CA ALA A 4 11.13 11.24 -60.12
C ALA A 4 11.01 9.99 -59.24
N LYS A 5 11.55 8.84 -59.70
CA LYS A 5 11.61 7.59 -58.92
C LYS A 5 12.70 7.66 -57.84
N GLN A 6 13.86 8.23 -58.15
CA GLN A 6 14.93 8.49 -57.17
C GLN A 6 14.47 9.46 -56.06
N ARG A 7 13.76 10.54 -56.43
CA ARG A 7 13.23 11.51 -55.46
C ARG A 7 12.22 10.90 -54.47
N ARG A 8 11.33 10.01 -54.92
CA ARG A 8 10.38 9.31 -54.03
C ARG A 8 11.07 8.32 -53.09
N GLY A 9 12.13 7.64 -53.57
CA GLY A 9 12.96 6.79 -52.72
C GLY A 9 13.70 7.56 -51.63
N LEU A 10 14.25 8.73 -51.95
CA LEU A 10 14.90 9.62 -50.98
C LEU A 10 13.91 10.13 -49.93
N ILE A 11 12.70 10.55 -50.34
CA ILE A 11 11.66 10.97 -49.39
C ILE A 11 11.27 9.83 -48.44
N ALA A 12 11.11 8.60 -48.95
CA ALA A 12 10.82 7.44 -48.10
C ALA A 12 11.92 7.16 -47.07
N LEU A 13 13.19 7.29 -47.48
CA LEU A 13 14.33 7.14 -46.58
C LEU A 13 14.34 8.22 -45.50
N VAL A 14 14.17 9.49 -45.87
CA VAL A 14 14.09 10.60 -44.93
C VAL A 14 12.92 10.42 -43.96
N THR A 15 11.74 10.03 -44.46
CA THR A 15 10.58 9.72 -43.61
C THR A 15 10.91 8.60 -42.62
N ALA A 16 11.52 7.49 -43.05
CA ALA A 16 11.89 6.40 -42.15
C ALA A 16 12.88 6.86 -41.06
N ILE A 17 13.88 7.67 -41.40
CA ILE A 17 14.82 8.25 -40.43
C ILE A 17 14.09 9.13 -39.41
N VAL A 18 13.17 10.00 -39.86
CA VAL A 18 12.37 10.85 -38.97
C VAL A 18 11.50 10.01 -38.05
N LEU A 19 10.85 8.96 -38.56
CA LEU A 19 10.02 8.08 -37.73
C LEU A 19 10.82 7.31 -36.70
N LEU A 20 12.04 6.87 -37.03
CA LEU A 20 12.96 6.25 -36.08
C LEU A 20 13.42 7.27 -35.03
N ALA A 21 13.75 8.51 -35.43
CA ALA A 21 14.12 9.55 -34.47
C ALA A 21 12.97 9.89 -33.50
N LEU A 22 11.73 9.98 -34.00
CA LEU A 22 10.54 10.17 -33.16
C LEU A 22 10.31 8.96 -32.24
N GLY A 23 10.46 7.74 -32.76
CA GLY A 23 10.33 6.53 -31.96
C GLY A 23 11.39 6.43 -30.86
N ALA A 24 12.62 6.86 -31.12
CA ALA A 24 13.66 6.96 -30.12
C ALA A 24 13.32 7.99 -29.04
N GLY A 25 12.77 9.15 -29.43
CA GLY A 25 12.25 10.13 -28.47
C GLY A 25 11.15 9.54 -27.57
N VAL A 26 10.20 8.80 -28.13
CA VAL A 26 9.17 8.09 -27.34
C VAL A 26 9.81 7.06 -26.41
N GLY A 27 10.78 6.29 -26.90
CA GLY A 27 11.48 5.29 -26.08
C GLY A 27 12.28 5.89 -24.92
N VAL A 28 12.82 7.10 -25.06
CA VAL A 28 13.46 7.84 -23.97
C VAL A 28 12.41 8.33 -22.97
N ILE A 29 11.33 8.95 -23.43
CA ILE A 29 10.24 9.44 -22.55
C ILE A 29 9.65 8.30 -21.72
N VAL A 30 9.43 7.12 -22.32
CA VAL A 30 8.95 5.94 -21.58
C VAL A 30 9.99 5.47 -20.56
N GLY A 31 11.29 5.52 -20.90
CA GLY A 31 12.36 5.17 -19.96
C GLY A 31 12.41 6.11 -18.76
N ASP A 32 12.35 7.42 -19.02
CA ASP A 32 12.35 8.46 -17.98
C ASP A 32 11.10 8.36 -17.10
N ALA A 33 9.92 8.08 -17.67
CA ALA A 33 8.67 7.92 -16.93
C ALA A 33 8.66 6.68 -16.02
N LEU A 34 9.32 5.60 -16.41
CA LEU A 34 9.46 4.41 -15.55
C LEU A 34 10.37 4.70 -14.33
N GLY A 35 11.39 5.53 -14.51
CA GLY A 35 12.20 6.06 -13.41
C GLY A 35 12.90 5.02 -12.52
N ILE A 36 13.06 3.77 -13.00
CA ILE A 36 13.58 2.65 -12.19
C ILE A 36 15.02 2.94 -11.77
N ARG A 37 15.24 3.08 -10.46
CA ARG A 37 16.57 3.23 -9.85
C ARG A 37 16.59 2.55 -8.49
N THR A 38 17.77 2.17 -8.05
CA THR A 38 18.00 1.64 -6.71
C THR A 38 19.15 2.36 -6.02
N GLU A 39 19.09 2.39 -4.70
CA GLU A 39 20.19 2.79 -3.83
C GLU A 39 20.16 1.91 -2.57
N PRO A 40 21.30 1.67 -1.90
CA PRO A 40 21.31 0.90 -0.66
C PRO A 40 20.44 1.56 0.43
N ALA A 41 19.63 0.77 1.12
CA ALA A 41 18.91 1.21 2.30
C ALA A 41 19.87 1.28 3.51
N ALA A 42 19.66 2.27 4.38
CA ALA A 42 20.38 2.35 5.65
C ALA A 42 19.67 1.47 6.68
N ALA A 43 20.13 0.23 6.83
CA ALA A 43 19.55 -0.72 7.78
C ALA A 43 19.67 -0.22 9.23
N MET A 44 18.62 -0.46 10.02
CA MET A 44 18.71 -0.35 11.48
C MET A 44 19.66 -1.42 12.02
N THR A 45 20.31 -1.15 13.16
CA THR A 45 21.29 -2.09 13.75
C THR A 45 20.97 -2.38 15.22
N PRO A 46 19.80 -2.98 15.52
CA PRO A 46 19.47 -3.38 16.88
C PRO A 46 20.45 -4.44 17.40
N ALA A 47 20.52 -4.56 18.72
CA ALA A 47 21.24 -5.68 19.34
C ALA A 47 20.50 -7.00 19.07
N ASP A 48 21.23 -8.12 19.09
CA ASP A 48 20.61 -9.44 19.00
C ASP A 48 19.66 -9.65 20.19
N ALA A 49 18.50 -10.24 19.93
CA ALA A 49 17.58 -10.65 20.99
C ALA A 49 18.25 -11.72 21.88
N VAL A 50 18.04 -11.60 23.20
CA VAL A 50 18.65 -12.50 24.18
C VAL A 50 17.59 -13.14 25.06
N VAL A 51 17.89 -14.33 25.58
CA VAL A 51 17.05 -14.98 26.59
C VAL A 51 17.55 -14.57 27.97
N PRO A 52 16.73 -13.94 28.81
CA PRO A 52 17.13 -13.50 30.13
C PRO A 52 17.19 -14.68 31.12
N GLU A 53 17.77 -14.45 32.29
CA GLU A 53 17.57 -15.36 33.42
C GLU A 53 16.15 -15.23 33.93
N VAL A 54 15.38 -16.33 33.90
CA VAL A 54 14.02 -16.41 34.42
C VAL A 54 14.04 -17.16 35.75
N THR A 55 13.67 -16.46 36.83
CA THR A 55 13.64 -16.99 38.19
C THR A 55 12.23 -17.42 38.60
N GLU A 56 12.11 -18.16 39.71
CA GLU A 56 10.80 -18.46 40.33
C GLU A 56 10.06 -17.17 40.67
N ALA A 57 8.75 -17.15 40.40
CA ALA A 57 7.92 -16.00 40.72
C ALA A 57 7.90 -15.73 42.23
N VAL A 58 8.14 -14.48 42.60
CA VAL A 58 8.03 -14.01 43.97
C VAL A 58 6.55 -13.79 44.30
N LEU A 59 6.04 -14.48 45.31
CA LEU A 59 4.67 -14.29 45.76
C LEU A 59 4.51 -12.87 46.34
N PRO A 60 3.46 -12.12 45.96
CA PRO A 60 3.19 -10.81 46.53
C PRO A 60 2.78 -10.96 48.01
N PRO A 61 3.02 -9.95 48.87
CA PRO A 61 2.44 -9.93 50.21
C PRO A 61 0.93 -9.69 50.15
N GLU A 62 0.22 -9.90 51.27
CA GLU A 62 -1.12 -9.33 51.43
C GLU A 62 -0.99 -7.80 51.57
N ILE A 63 -1.49 -7.06 50.56
CA ILE A 63 -1.27 -5.63 50.43
C ILE A 63 -2.43 -4.84 51.07
N THR A 64 -2.09 -3.89 51.94
CA THR A 64 -3.01 -2.85 52.40
C THR A 64 -2.52 -1.48 51.94
N VAL A 65 -3.29 -0.79 51.11
CA VAL A 65 -2.97 0.60 50.71
C VAL A 65 -3.61 1.58 51.70
N ALA A 66 -2.78 2.30 52.45
CA ALA A 66 -3.15 3.30 53.43
C ALA A 66 -3.04 4.72 52.84
N GLY A 67 -4.06 5.55 53.08
CA GLY A 67 -4.13 6.91 52.56
C GLY A 67 -5.53 7.30 52.08
N ALA A 68 -5.69 8.56 51.66
CA ALA A 68 -6.96 9.07 51.15
C ALA A 68 -7.12 8.77 49.65
N LEU A 69 -7.56 7.56 49.31
CA LEU A 69 -7.87 7.13 47.94
C LEU A 69 -9.23 7.67 47.46
N LYS A 70 -9.33 8.99 47.29
CA LYS A 70 -10.62 9.67 47.07
C LYS A 70 -10.98 9.87 45.61
N THR A 71 -9.99 9.82 44.71
CA THR A 71 -10.15 10.07 43.27
C THR A 71 -10.31 8.78 42.48
N ALA A 72 -10.92 8.85 41.30
CA ALA A 72 -11.13 7.70 40.44
C ALA A 72 -9.80 7.09 39.97
N ARG A 73 -8.85 7.93 39.55
CA ARG A 73 -7.46 7.58 39.21
C ARG A 73 -6.78 6.69 40.25
N LEU A 74 -6.63 7.17 41.50
CA LEU A 74 -5.96 6.38 42.56
C LEU A 74 -6.71 5.10 42.91
N ASN A 75 -8.04 5.10 42.82
CA ASN A 75 -8.83 3.89 43.06
C ASN A 75 -8.64 2.85 41.94
N ALA A 76 -8.55 3.27 40.68
CA ALA A 76 -8.27 2.37 39.56
C ALA A 76 -6.89 1.73 39.69
N ALA A 77 -5.86 2.53 40.00
CA ALA A 77 -4.49 2.03 40.20
C ALA A 77 -4.40 1.05 41.40
N ARG A 78 -5.12 1.33 42.50
CA ARG A 78 -5.22 0.36 43.61
C ARG A 78 -5.93 -0.93 43.20
N MET A 79 -7.01 -0.83 42.42
CA MET A 79 -7.73 -2.02 41.95
C MET A 79 -6.82 -2.89 41.08
N GLU A 80 -6.08 -2.28 40.15
CA GLU A 80 -5.10 -2.99 39.33
C GLU A 80 -4.03 -3.70 40.19
N LEU A 81 -3.50 -3.04 41.21
CA LEU A 81 -2.57 -3.66 42.16
C LEU A 81 -3.19 -4.84 42.93
N ALA A 82 -4.45 -4.73 43.32
CA ALA A 82 -5.17 -5.81 44.00
C ALA A 82 -5.43 -6.99 43.05
N ASP A 83 -5.83 -6.72 41.82
CA ASP A 83 -6.10 -7.73 40.79
C ASP A 83 -4.80 -8.46 40.41
N ALA A 84 -3.68 -7.74 40.29
CA ALA A 84 -2.35 -8.34 40.11
C ALA A 84 -1.99 -9.29 41.27
N ALA A 85 -2.20 -8.85 42.52
CA ALA A 85 -1.93 -9.68 43.70
C ALA A 85 -2.83 -10.93 43.76
N GLU A 86 -4.11 -10.83 43.37
CA GLU A 86 -5.02 -11.98 43.28
C GLU A 86 -4.59 -12.97 42.19
N SER A 87 -4.11 -12.46 41.05
CA SER A 87 -3.68 -13.29 39.92
C SER A 87 -2.42 -14.14 40.18
N ALA A 88 -1.61 -13.77 41.18
CA ALA A 88 -0.34 -14.44 41.51
C ALA A 88 -0.49 -15.84 42.15
N GLY A 89 -1.72 -16.31 42.39
CA GLY A 89 -1.99 -17.67 42.87
C GLY A 89 -1.67 -17.93 44.36
N GLY A 90 -1.20 -16.91 45.09
CA GLY A 90 -0.96 -16.96 46.53
C GLY A 90 -0.31 -15.68 47.04
N THR A 91 -0.15 -15.58 48.37
CA THR A 91 0.57 -14.47 49.01
C THR A 91 1.59 -14.97 50.02
N GLU A 92 2.67 -14.21 50.21
CA GLU A 92 3.66 -14.45 51.25
C GLU A 92 3.95 -13.17 52.06
N GLY A 93 3.55 -13.17 53.34
CA GLY A 93 3.71 -12.02 54.23
C GLY A 93 2.61 -10.96 54.06
N THR A 94 2.84 -9.78 54.64
CA THR A 94 1.91 -8.65 54.62
C THR A 94 2.70 -7.37 54.39
N ALA A 95 2.18 -6.44 53.58
CA ALA A 95 2.79 -5.14 53.36
C ALA A 95 1.75 -4.02 53.46
N THR A 96 2.12 -2.91 54.09
CA THR A 96 1.34 -1.67 54.03
C THR A 96 2.01 -0.72 53.04
N ILE A 97 1.23 -0.10 52.16
CA ILE A 97 1.70 0.95 51.25
C ILE A 97 1.06 2.26 51.67
N THR A 98 1.85 3.24 52.08
CA THR A 98 1.38 4.58 52.44
C THR A 98 1.67 5.55 51.30
N LEU A 99 0.64 6.25 50.81
CA LEU A 99 0.81 7.30 49.79
C LEU A 99 1.02 8.67 50.45
N GLU A 100 2.16 9.30 50.18
CA GLU A 100 2.49 10.67 50.59
C GLU A 100 2.61 11.58 49.36
N ILE A 101 1.54 12.33 49.09
CA ILE A 101 1.49 13.31 48.00
C ILE A 101 1.78 14.70 48.59
N SER A 102 2.82 15.38 48.11
CA SER A 102 3.17 16.72 48.59
C SER A 102 3.70 17.65 47.49
N ASP A 103 3.21 18.89 47.48
CA ASP A 103 3.58 19.96 46.52
C ASP A 103 5.09 20.33 46.52
N ASN A 104 5.90 19.79 47.44
CA ASN A 104 7.35 20.03 47.55
C ASN A 104 8.20 18.79 47.15
N GLY A 105 7.58 17.68 46.75
CA GLY A 105 8.29 16.46 46.36
C GLY A 105 8.81 16.54 44.92
N LEU A 106 10.09 16.18 44.71
CA LEU A 106 10.83 15.85 43.47
C LEU A 106 10.68 16.70 42.19
N ALA A 107 9.67 17.57 42.07
CA ALA A 107 9.40 18.40 40.91
C ALA A 107 10.47 19.49 40.76
N GLN A 108 11.15 19.51 39.61
CA GLN A 108 11.99 20.63 39.23
C GLN A 108 11.13 21.71 38.58
N ALA A 109 11.21 22.93 39.10
CA ALA A 109 10.45 24.06 38.57
C ALA A 109 10.88 24.35 37.11
N GLY A 110 9.97 24.13 36.15
CA GLY A 110 10.16 24.46 34.74
C GLY A 110 10.38 23.27 33.79
N GLU A 111 10.29 22.03 34.27
CA GLU A 111 10.29 20.81 33.44
C GLU A 111 8.84 20.31 33.16
N PRO A 112 8.59 19.55 32.08
CA PRO A 112 7.27 18.95 31.84
C PRO A 112 6.79 18.14 33.04
N GLU A 113 5.47 18.00 33.22
CA GLU A 113 4.90 17.11 34.24
C GLU A 113 5.25 15.64 33.92
N VAL A 114 6.41 15.21 34.41
CA VAL A 114 6.90 13.85 34.29
C VAL A 114 6.57 13.10 35.57
N GLU A 115 5.82 12.00 35.44
CA GLU A 115 5.45 11.14 36.55
C GLU A 115 6.70 10.61 37.25
N SER A 116 6.82 10.90 38.55
CA SER A 116 7.99 10.53 39.35
C SER A 116 7.63 10.23 40.79
N TYR A 117 8.19 9.17 41.35
CA TYR A 117 7.98 8.79 42.74
C TYR A 117 9.25 8.23 43.37
N ARG A 118 9.32 8.28 44.69
CA ARG A 118 10.35 7.60 45.48
C ARG A 118 9.71 6.57 46.38
N LEU A 119 10.30 5.37 46.43
CA LEU A 119 9.88 4.33 47.35
C LEU A 119 10.80 4.32 48.59
N THR A 120 10.24 4.53 49.78
CA THR A 120 10.98 4.53 51.06
C THR A 120 10.35 3.57 52.08
N GLY A 121 10.98 3.39 53.24
CA GLY A 121 10.49 2.49 54.31
C GLY A 121 11.17 1.11 54.34
N THR A 122 10.38 0.05 54.54
CA THR A 122 10.81 -1.36 54.54
C THR A 122 9.91 -2.19 53.64
N ALA A 123 10.32 -3.41 53.29
CA ALA A 123 9.55 -4.28 52.39
C ALA A 123 8.12 -4.62 52.89
N ASP A 124 7.87 -4.52 54.19
CA ASP A 124 6.57 -4.73 54.86
C ASP A 124 5.82 -3.42 55.20
N ASP A 125 6.46 -2.27 55.06
CA ASP A 125 5.90 -0.93 55.34
C ASP A 125 6.52 0.09 54.37
N LEU A 126 5.96 0.14 53.16
CA LEU A 126 6.43 0.96 52.04
C LEU A 126 5.74 2.33 52.06
N THR A 127 6.51 3.38 51.78
CA THR A 127 5.98 4.73 51.56
C THR A 127 6.28 5.17 50.13
N VAL A 128 5.24 5.58 49.40
CA VAL A 128 5.36 6.22 48.08
C VAL A 128 5.33 7.72 48.29
N GLU A 129 6.47 8.38 48.06
CA GLU A 129 6.60 9.83 48.06
C GLU A 129 6.44 10.35 46.63
N ALA A 130 5.40 11.14 46.36
CA ALA A 130 5.05 11.63 45.03
C ALA A 130 4.72 13.14 45.05
N ALA A 131 4.97 13.82 43.94
CA ALA A 131 4.66 15.25 43.77
C ALA A 131 3.15 15.49 43.59
N ASP A 132 2.47 14.57 42.92
CA ASP A 132 1.07 14.68 42.49
C ASP A 132 0.35 13.32 42.47
N GLU A 133 -0.95 13.33 42.15
CA GLU A 133 -1.76 12.11 42.06
C GLU A 133 -1.38 11.21 40.88
N ALA A 134 -0.87 11.75 39.77
CA ALA A 134 -0.46 10.95 38.60
C ALA A 134 0.75 10.08 38.95
N SER A 135 1.74 10.70 39.58
CA SER A 135 2.95 10.06 40.10
C SER A 135 2.66 9.00 41.18
N ALA A 136 1.69 9.26 42.07
CA ALA A 136 1.27 8.28 43.06
C ALA A 136 0.50 7.09 42.45
N ALA A 137 -0.38 7.35 41.47
CA ALA A 137 -1.08 6.30 40.72
C ALA A 137 -0.09 5.44 39.93
N ARG A 138 0.89 6.10 39.29
CA ARG A 138 1.98 5.45 38.57
C ARG A 138 2.73 4.43 39.42
N ALA A 139 3.09 4.79 40.65
CA ALA A 139 3.75 3.87 41.57
C ALA A 139 2.93 2.59 41.84
N LEU A 140 1.60 2.72 41.97
CA LEU A 140 0.72 1.57 42.17
C LEU A 140 0.62 0.69 40.91
N TYR A 141 0.56 1.29 39.72
CA TYR A 141 0.60 0.56 38.46
C TYR A 141 1.95 -0.18 38.27
N ASP A 142 3.07 0.47 38.62
CA ASP A 142 4.40 -0.15 38.55
C ASP A 142 4.52 -1.34 39.51
N MET A 143 3.97 -1.22 40.72
CA MET A 143 3.90 -2.34 41.65
C MET A 143 3.01 -3.47 41.11
N ALA A 144 1.89 -3.16 40.46
CA ALA A 144 1.01 -4.16 39.84
C ALA A 144 1.74 -4.91 38.71
N SER A 145 2.38 -4.18 37.81
CA SER A 145 3.22 -4.74 36.73
C SER A 145 4.36 -5.59 37.29
N THR A 146 5.01 -5.15 38.37
CA THR A 146 6.07 -5.90 39.07
C THR A 146 5.56 -7.24 39.62
N ILE A 147 4.34 -7.28 40.18
CA ILE A 147 3.71 -8.52 40.63
C ILE A 147 3.40 -9.45 39.45
N ARG A 148 2.83 -8.93 38.35
CA ARG A 148 2.55 -9.71 37.14
C ARG A 148 3.83 -10.26 36.51
N ALA A 149 4.91 -9.50 36.60
CA ALA A 149 6.26 -9.91 36.24
C ALA A 149 6.89 -10.88 37.25
N GLY A 150 6.20 -11.31 38.31
CA GLY A 150 6.70 -12.26 39.31
C GLY A 150 7.87 -11.73 40.14
N ARG A 151 7.97 -10.40 40.32
CA ARG A 151 9.03 -9.72 41.07
C ARG A 151 8.50 -9.10 42.36
N SER A 152 9.41 -8.62 43.21
CA SER A 152 9.06 -8.04 44.51
C SER A 152 8.64 -6.58 44.37
N ILE A 153 7.51 -6.20 44.98
CA ILE A 153 7.07 -4.79 45.07
C ILE A 153 8.05 -3.85 45.80
N ALA A 154 9.10 -4.41 46.44
CA ALA A 154 10.16 -3.67 47.11
C ALA A 154 11.45 -3.55 46.28
N GLU A 155 11.44 -3.96 45.00
CA GLU A 155 12.63 -3.96 44.12
C GLU A 155 13.28 -2.58 43.99
N HIS A 156 12.48 -1.51 43.90
CA HIS A 156 12.94 -0.12 43.80
C HIS A 156 13.08 0.61 45.16
N LEU A 157 13.15 -0.13 46.28
CA LEU A 157 13.22 0.48 47.61
C LEU A 157 14.50 1.34 47.77
N GLY A 158 14.30 2.64 47.99
CA GLY A 158 15.35 3.63 48.15
C GLY A 158 15.70 4.39 46.87
N GLU A 159 15.12 4.00 45.73
CA GLU A 159 15.35 4.58 44.40
C GLU A 159 14.32 5.66 44.08
N ASP A 160 14.73 6.62 43.25
CA ASP A 160 13.85 7.60 42.61
C ASP A 160 13.50 7.06 41.22
N VAL A 161 12.22 6.87 40.94
CA VAL A 161 11.70 6.36 39.66
C VAL A 161 11.07 7.53 38.91
N THR A 162 11.48 7.75 37.66
CA THR A 162 11.01 8.86 36.82
C THR A 162 10.82 8.36 35.40
N ALA A 163 9.64 8.60 34.83
CA ALA A 163 9.37 8.27 33.43
C ALA A 163 10.25 9.12 32.49
N ARG A 164 10.75 8.54 31.39
CA ARG A 164 11.58 9.29 30.44
C ARG A 164 10.77 10.22 29.56
N LEU A 165 9.62 9.78 29.07
CA LEU A 165 8.75 10.49 28.14
C LEU A 165 7.41 10.83 28.79
N SER A 166 6.94 12.07 28.60
CA SER A 166 5.74 12.59 29.27
C SER A 166 4.44 12.22 28.56
N LEU A 167 4.45 12.10 27.23
CA LEU A 167 3.27 11.74 26.44
C LEU A 167 3.38 10.31 25.93
N ARG A 168 2.53 9.40 26.41
CA ARG A 168 2.56 7.98 26.04
C ARG A 168 1.17 7.60 25.57
N MET A 169 0.99 7.60 24.27
CA MET A 169 -0.31 7.56 23.63
C MET A 169 -0.60 6.20 23.00
N VAL A 170 -1.88 5.82 22.98
CA VAL A 170 -2.42 4.67 22.23
C VAL A 170 -3.51 5.10 21.26
N ASP A 171 -3.82 4.27 20.27
CA ASP A 171 -5.12 4.29 19.58
C ASP A 171 -6.24 3.70 20.47
N LEU A 172 -7.42 3.41 19.92
CA LEU A 172 -8.59 2.97 20.69
C LEU A 172 -8.71 1.43 20.82
N GLY A 173 -7.70 0.65 20.43
CA GLY A 173 -7.83 -0.80 20.33
C GLY A 173 -9.03 -1.20 19.48
N ALA A 174 -9.77 -2.26 19.86
CA ALA A 174 -11.00 -2.69 19.17
C ALA A 174 -12.30 -2.23 19.86
N VAL A 175 -12.27 -1.14 20.64
CA VAL A 175 -13.45 -0.60 21.34
C VAL A 175 -14.55 -0.24 20.35
N GLY A 176 -15.79 -0.66 20.64
CA GLY A 176 -16.96 -0.30 19.83
C GLY A 176 -17.04 -1.00 18.47
N VAL A 177 -16.16 -1.98 18.20
CA VAL A 177 -16.19 -2.80 16.97
C VAL A 177 -16.88 -4.14 17.25
N ASP A 178 -17.88 -4.52 16.46
CA ASP A 178 -18.48 -5.85 16.59
C ASP A 178 -17.55 -6.93 16.02
N ALA A 179 -17.46 -8.05 16.72
CA ALA A 179 -16.67 -9.20 16.32
C ALA A 179 -17.57 -10.20 15.57
N ASP A 180 -18.28 -9.74 14.54
CA ASP A 180 -19.16 -10.57 13.72
C ASP A 180 -18.34 -11.40 12.71
N PRO A 181 -18.27 -12.74 12.84
CA PRO A 181 -17.56 -13.60 11.90
C PRO A 181 -17.98 -13.43 10.43
N SER A 182 -19.21 -12.96 10.18
CA SER A 182 -19.73 -12.77 8.83
C SER A 182 -19.00 -11.66 8.05
N GLU A 183 -18.42 -10.68 8.75
CA GLU A 183 -17.65 -9.59 8.12
C GLU A 183 -16.24 -10.03 7.66
N TRP A 184 -15.69 -11.10 8.25
CA TRP A 184 -14.39 -11.69 7.87
C TRP A 184 -14.51 -12.87 6.91
N ALA A 185 -15.71 -13.46 6.78
CA ALA A 185 -15.92 -14.73 6.07
C ALA A 185 -15.47 -14.73 4.60
N ASP A 186 -15.58 -13.60 3.91
CA ASP A 186 -15.16 -13.46 2.51
C ASP A 186 -13.64 -13.24 2.37
N GLY A 187 -12.97 -12.72 3.41
CA GLY A 187 -11.52 -12.46 3.42
C GLY A 187 -11.04 -11.41 2.41
N THR A 188 -11.94 -10.63 1.81
CA THR A 188 -11.60 -9.67 0.74
C THR A 188 -11.89 -8.21 1.09
N ASP A 189 -12.25 -7.91 2.33
CA ASP A 189 -12.51 -6.54 2.78
C ASP A 189 -11.19 -5.85 3.16
N TYR A 190 -10.51 -5.33 2.14
CA TYR A 190 -9.31 -4.52 2.27
C TYR A 190 -9.59 -3.03 2.58
N SER A 191 -10.79 -2.70 3.08
CA SER A 191 -11.09 -1.34 3.54
C SER A 191 -10.34 -1.01 4.83
N HIS A 192 -10.01 0.27 5.00
CA HIS A 192 -9.32 0.77 6.20
C HIS A 192 -10.31 1.33 7.23
N ALA A 193 -11.62 1.21 6.97
CA ALA A 193 -12.66 1.59 7.91
C ALA A 193 -12.67 0.63 9.11
N SER A 194 -12.33 1.14 10.30
CA SER A 194 -12.40 0.34 11.53
C SER A 194 -13.84 -0.08 11.85
N LYS A 195 -14.83 0.71 11.43
CA LYS A 195 -16.25 0.64 11.85
C LYS A 195 -16.41 0.73 13.37
N ALA A 196 -15.49 1.38 14.07
CA ALA A 196 -15.63 1.67 15.49
C ALA A 196 -16.92 2.47 15.72
N PHE A 197 -17.75 1.99 16.63
CA PHE A 197 -19.05 2.56 16.99
C PHE A 197 -20.11 2.55 15.87
N ALA A 198 -19.93 1.78 14.80
CA ALA A 198 -20.90 1.70 13.72
C ALA A 198 -22.30 1.23 14.21
N ASP A 199 -22.34 0.28 15.15
CA ASP A 199 -23.59 -0.20 15.76
C ASP A 199 -24.19 0.78 16.79
N VAL A 200 -23.37 1.71 17.30
CA VAL A 200 -23.84 2.75 18.22
C VAL A 200 -24.54 3.86 17.45
N ILE A 201 -24.09 4.16 16.24
CA ILE A 201 -24.51 5.34 15.48
C ILE A 201 -25.63 4.97 14.50
N LEU A 202 -26.83 5.46 14.77
CA LEU A 202 -28.00 5.22 13.94
C LEU A 202 -28.09 6.27 12.81
N PRO A 203 -28.52 5.88 11.59
CA PRO A 203 -28.67 6.82 10.48
C PRO A 203 -29.82 7.82 10.67
N GLU A 204 -30.79 7.50 11.53
CA GLU A 204 -31.96 8.33 11.82
C GLU A 204 -32.13 8.53 13.35
N SER A 205 -32.92 9.53 13.73
CA SER A 205 -33.29 9.78 15.14
C SER A 205 -33.79 8.48 15.81
N PRO A 206 -33.28 8.12 17.01
CA PRO A 206 -32.58 8.95 17.99
C PRO A 206 -31.06 9.10 17.78
N TYR A 207 -30.52 8.69 16.64
CA TYR A 207 -29.10 8.77 16.24
C TYR A 207 -28.12 7.92 17.05
N VAL A 208 -28.53 7.44 18.22
CA VAL A 208 -27.70 6.62 19.11
C VAL A 208 -28.49 5.40 19.58
N ASP A 209 -27.94 4.21 19.37
CA ASP A 209 -28.39 2.98 20.04
C ASP A 209 -27.79 2.93 21.45
N GLN A 210 -28.67 3.08 22.45
CA GLN A 210 -28.26 3.15 23.85
C GLN A 210 -27.71 1.82 24.39
N VAL A 211 -28.13 0.69 23.84
CA VAL A 211 -27.66 -0.64 24.26
C VAL A 211 -26.25 -0.87 23.73
N ALA A 212 -26.03 -0.56 22.45
CA ALA A 212 -24.70 -0.61 21.86
C ALA A 212 -23.75 0.37 22.54
N LEU A 213 -24.20 1.59 22.87
CA LEU A 213 -23.41 2.58 23.61
C LEU A 213 -22.97 2.07 24.98
N GLU A 214 -23.87 1.44 25.75
CA GLU A 214 -23.53 0.90 27.07
C GLU A 214 -22.52 -0.27 26.98
N ALA A 215 -22.57 -1.07 25.91
CA ALA A 215 -21.55 -2.08 25.64
C ALA A 215 -20.20 -1.42 25.32
N ALA A 216 -20.19 -0.47 24.39
CA ALA A 216 -18.98 0.22 23.97
C ALA A 216 -18.34 1.05 25.12
N TYR A 217 -19.13 1.62 26.02
CA TYR A 217 -18.63 2.30 27.22
C TYR A 217 -17.87 1.35 28.15
N ARG A 218 -18.37 0.11 28.35
CA ARG A 218 -17.68 -0.89 29.19
C ARG A 218 -16.36 -1.30 28.57
N GLU A 219 -16.37 -1.57 27.26
CA GLU A 219 -15.14 -1.88 26.51
C GLU A 219 -14.14 -0.73 26.59
N PHE A 220 -14.60 0.52 26.50
CA PHE A 220 -13.74 1.70 26.62
C PHE A 220 -13.14 1.85 28.03
N ASP A 221 -13.92 1.67 29.10
CA ASP A 221 -13.40 1.74 30.49
C ASP A 221 -12.37 0.63 30.74
N ASP A 222 -12.61 -0.58 30.24
CA ASP A 222 -11.66 -1.70 30.31
C ASP A 222 -10.37 -1.39 29.53
N PHE A 223 -10.49 -0.88 28.31
CA PHE A 223 -9.34 -0.48 27.47
C PHE A 223 -8.50 0.63 28.10
N VAL A 224 -9.14 1.67 28.65
CA VAL A 224 -8.43 2.78 29.31
C VAL A 224 -7.67 2.29 30.54
N ARG A 225 -8.29 1.46 31.37
CA ARG A 225 -7.62 0.89 32.55
C ARG A 225 -6.45 -0.01 32.18
N HIS A 226 -6.64 -0.86 31.18
CA HIS A 226 -5.58 -1.72 30.63
C HIS A 226 -4.40 -0.90 30.10
N SER A 227 -4.70 0.17 29.34
CA SER A 227 -3.67 1.06 28.79
C SER A 227 -2.92 1.83 29.88
N LEU A 228 -3.61 2.31 30.93
CA LEU A 228 -2.98 2.95 32.10
C LEU A 228 -2.06 1.97 32.84
N ALA A 229 -2.46 0.71 32.98
CA ALA A 229 -1.66 -0.34 33.60
C ALA A 229 -0.38 -0.65 32.79
N ASN A 230 -0.46 -0.58 31.46
CA ASN A 230 0.70 -0.65 30.56
C ASN A 230 1.54 0.65 30.51
N GLY A 231 1.14 1.67 31.27
CA GLY A 231 1.88 2.92 31.43
C GLY A 231 1.52 4.04 30.46
N TYR A 232 0.51 3.87 29.62
CA TYR A 232 0.02 4.91 28.71
C TYR A 232 -0.85 5.95 29.44
N ASN A 233 -0.85 7.19 28.97
CA ASN A 233 -1.59 8.30 29.57
C ASN A 233 -2.33 9.19 28.55
N ALA A 234 -2.38 8.78 27.27
CA ALA A 234 -3.17 9.45 26.24
C ALA A 234 -3.81 8.45 25.26
N VAL A 235 -4.94 8.82 24.66
CA VAL A 235 -5.66 8.02 23.66
C VAL A 235 -6.10 8.86 22.46
N ALA A 236 -5.92 8.32 21.25
CA ALA A 236 -6.52 8.83 20.03
C ALA A 236 -7.95 8.31 19.91
N PHE A 237 -8.92 9.20 20.00
CA PHE A 237 -10.34 8.88 19.89
C PHE A 237 -10.87 9.33 18.51
N PRO A 238 -11.50 8.47 17.71
CA PRO A 238 -11.91 8.82 16.34
C PRO A 238 -13.05 9.85 16.30
N GLY A 239 -12.96 10.77 15.33
CA GLY A 239 -14.02 11.72 14.98
C GLY A 239 -13.72 13.16 15.42
N PHE A 240 -14.36 14.12 14.74
CA PHE A 240 -14.37 15.55 15.08
C PHE A 240 -15.64 16.22 14.55
N VAL A 241 -15.82 16.25 13.22
CA VAL A 241 -16.94 16.93 12.53
C VAL A 241 -18.30 16.36 12.93
N GLU A 242 -18.32 15.10 13.35
CA GLU A 242 -19.48 14.37 13.86
C GLU A 242 -20.05 14.95 15.16
N PHE A 243 -19.26 15.69 15.94
CA PHE A 243 -19.62 16.17 17.29
C PHE A 243 -19.91 17.68 17.36
N VAL A 244 -19.89 18.38 16.23
CA VAL A 244 -19.97 19.85 16.15
C VAL A 244 -21.15 20.32 15.32
N THR A 245 -21.82 21.39 15.77
CA THR A 245 -22.95 21.99 15.06
C THR A 245 -22.55 23.16 14.16
N PHE A 246 -21.34 23.71 14.34
CA PHE A 246 -20.85 24.89 13.62
C PHE A 246 -21.80 26.10 13.72
N ALA A 247 -22.56 26.21 14.81
CA ALA A 247 -23.54 27.28 14.98
C ALA A 247 -22.90 28.68 15.02
N GLY A 248 -21.66 28.75 15.52
CA GLY A 248 -20.86 29.98 15.63
C GLY A 248 -19.91 30.24 14.44
N ALA A 249 -19.98 29.46 13.36
CA ALA A 249 -19.04 29.57 12.25
C ALA A 249 -19.09 30.97 11.59
N PRO A 250 -17.93 31.54 11.18
CA PRO A 250 -17.94 32.82 10.48
C PRO A 250 -18.69 32.71 9.14
N GLY A 251 -19.53 33.70 8.84
CA GLY A 251 -20.43 33.64 7.68
C GLY A 251 -21.85 33.12 8.01
N GLY A 252 -22.09 32.65 9.23
CA GLY A 252 -23.38 32.13 9.69
C GLY A 252 -23.32 30.63 10.00
N PRO A 253 -24.38 30.05 10.56
CA PRO A 253 -24.42 28.62 10.86
C PRO A 253 -24.24 27.81 9.57
N VAL A 254 -23.43 26.75 9.64
CA VAL A 254 -23.20 25.84 8.50
C VAL A 254 -24.48 25.06 8.18
N TYR A 255 -25.13 24.52 9.21
CA TYR A 255 -26.36 23.76 9.07
C TYR A 255 -27.58 24.68 9.18
N ALA A 256 -28.59 24.44 8.34
CA ALA A 256 -29.82 25.23 8.35
C ALA A 256 -30.69 24.93 9.59
N ASP A 257 -31.59 25.85 9.93
CA ASP A 257 -32.57 25.61 11.00
C ASP A 257 -33.41 24.35 10.69
N GLY A 258 -33.34 23.35 11.57
CA GLY A 258 -34.06 22.07 11.42
C GLY A 258 -33.33 21.05 10.53
N ASP A 259 -32.04 21.26 10.25
CA ASP A 259 -31.17 20.25 9.64
C ASP A 259 -30.83 19.15 10.64
N ASP A 260 -30.98 17.89 10.23
CA ASP A 260 -30.76 16.71 11.06
C ASP A 260 -29.30 16.59 11.54
N HIS A 261 -28.33 17.23 10.87
CA HIS A 261 -26.93 17.25 11.31
C HIS A 261 -26.74 17.92 12.67
N VAL A 262 -27.52 18.95 12.99
CA VAL A 262 -27.46 19.62 14.29
C VAL A 262 -27.93 18.67 15.39
N ASP A 263 -29.10 18.06 15.21
CA ASP A 263 -29.68 17.15 16.19
C ASP A 263 -28.81 15.89 16.36
N ARG A 264 -28.22 15.38 15.26
CA ARG A 264 -27.27 14.26 15.28
C ARG A 264 -25.99 14.62 16.03
N ALA A 265 -25.36 15.75 15.73
CA ALA A 265 -24.12 16.17 16.40
C ALA A 265 -24.32 16.36 17.90
N LEU A 266 -25.45 16.94 18.31
CA LEU A 266 -25.82 17.07 19.73
C LEU A 266 -26.03 15.70 20.39
N ALA A 267 -26.77 14.79 19.75
CA ALA A 267 -27.02 13.44 20.27
C ALA A 267 -25.71 12.64 20.42
N LEU A 268 -24.82 12.71 19.43
CA LEU A 268 -23.51 12.06 19.48
C LEU A 268 -22.63 12.68 20.58
N ARG A 269 -22.53 14.01 20.64
CA ARG A 269 -21.76 14.70 21.69
C ARG A 269 -22.25 14.31 23.08
N ASP A 270 -23.56 14.30 23.32
CA ASP A 270 -24.15 13.90 24.60
C ASP A 270 -23.85 12.42 24.93
N ALA A 271 -23.88 11.54 23.92
CA ALA A 271 -23.62 10.11 24.08
C ALA A 271 -22.14 9.78 24.37
N PHE A 272 -21.20 10.49 23.74
CA PHE A 272 -19.76 10.22 23.86
C PHE A 272 -19.08 11.00 24.99
N THR A 273 -19.66 12.11 25.45
CA THR A 273 -19.14 12.89 26.59
C THR A 273 -18.82 12.05 27.84
N PRO A 274 -19.66 11.09 28.27
CA PRO A 274 -19.33 10.21 29.40
C PRO A 274 -18.05 9.39 29.21
N LEU A 275 -17.72 8.97 27.98
CA LEU A 275 -16.49 8.23 27.70
C LEU A 275 -15.28 9.16 27.93
N TRP A 276 -15.31 10.36 27.37
CA TRP A 276 -14.20 11.31 27.51
C TRP A 276 -14.01 11.80 28.95
N GLN A 277 -15.10 12.06 29.68
CA GLN A 277 -15.06 12.38 31.11
C GLN A 277 -14.46 11.23 31.92
N ARG A 278 -14.80 9.98 31.56
CA ARG A 278 -14.25 8.81 32.24
C ARG A 278 -12.74 8.68 32.03
N ALA A 279 -12.25 8.96 30.83
CA ALA A 279 -10.82 8.98 30.53
C ALA A 279 -10.09 10.04 31.38
N ASP A 280 -10.59 11.28 31.40
CA ASP A 280 -10.05 12.38 32.22
C ASP A 280 -10.03 12.06 33.72
N GLU A 281 -11.13 11.51 34.26
CA GLU A 281 -11.21 11.05 35.66
C GLU A 281 -10.12 10.04 36.05
N LEU A 282 -9.72 9.20 35.09
CA LEU A 282 -8.67 8.20 35.25
C LEU A 282 -7.27 8.75 34.93
N GLY A 283 -7.16 9.93 34.33
CA GLY A 283 -5.90 10.54 33.89
C GLY A 283 -5.42 10.13 32.51
N MET A 284 -6.32 9.65 31.67
CA MET A 284 -6.08 9.38 30.27
C MET A 284 -6.47 10.61 29.45
N LYS A 285 -5.50 11.27 28.82
CA LYS A 285 -5.74 12.40 27.92
C LYS A 285 -6.47 11.95 26.64
N VAL A 286 -7.38 12.76 26.12
CA VAL A 286 -8.17 12.44 24.93
C VAL A 286 -7.88 13.40 23.78
N PHE A 287 -7.38 12.85 22.68
CA PHE A 287 -7.16 13.56 21.43
C PHE A 287 -8.14 13.09 20.36
N LEU A 288 -8.97 14.00 19.86
CA LEU A 288 -9.89 13.69 18.77
C LEU A 288 -9.14 13.54 17.45
N ARG A 289 -9.13 12.36 16.86
CA ARG A 289 -8.45 12.06 15.59
C ARG A 289 -9.36 12.32 14.41
N THR A 290 -8.88 13.12 13.46
CA THR A 290 -9.63 13.45 12.24
C THR A 290 -8.74 13.55 11.00
N ASP A 291 -9.32 13.18 9.85
CA ASP A 291 -8.68 13.22 8.54
C ASP A 291 -9.09 14.49 7.81
N MET A 292 -8.20 15.48 7.80
CA MET A 292 -8.44 16.74 7.13
C MET A 292 -8.17 16.60 5.62
N LEU A 293 -9.11 16.97 4.74
CA LEU A 293 -10.28 17.79 5.01
C LEU A 293 -11.55 16.96 5.30
N ALA A 294 -12.00 16.92 6.55
CA ALA A 294 -13.23 16.24 6.97
C ALA A 294 -14.46 17.10 6.64
N LEU A 295 -15.46 16.51 5.97
CA LEU A 295 -16.61 17.20 5.41
C LEU A 295 -17.91 16.45 5.69
N THR A 296 -18.98 17.22 5.86
CA THR A 296 -20.36 16.80 5.56
C THR A 296 -20.79 17.48 4.26
N THR A 297 -21.82 16.99 3.58
CA THR A 297 -22.32 17.65 2.36
C THR A 297 -22.68 19.13 2.61
N PRO A 298 -23.43 19.51 3.67
CA PRO A 298 -23.71 20.91 3.96
C PRO A 298 -22.48 21.75 4.33
N LEU A 299 -21.47 21.16 4.98
CA LEU A 299 -20.21 21.85 5.28
C LEU A 299 -19.42 22.16 4.01
N ALA A 300 -19.35 21.20 3.07
CA ALA A 300 -18.71 21.40 1.78
C ALA A 300 -19.41 22.51 0.96
N ASP A 301 -20.74 22.53 0.96
CA ASP A 301 -21.54 23.57 0.31
C ASP A 301 -21.30 24.94 0.95
N HIS A 302 -21.32 25.04 2.29
CA HIS A 302 -21.04 26.28 3.01
C HIS A 302 -19.65 26.86 2.67
N LEU A 303 -18.62 26.01 2.69
CA LEU A 303 -17.24 26.42 2.37
C LEU A 303 -17.12 26.87 0.92
N THR A 304 -17.74 26.13 -0.01
CA THR A 304 -17.73 26.47 -1.45
C THR A 304 -18.50 27.77 -1.72
N ASP A 305 -19.65 27.99 -1.09
CA ASP A 305 -20.43 29.21 -1.26
C ASP A 305 -19.68 30.44 -0.72
N ARG A 306 -18.93 30.29 0.37
CA ARG A 306 -18.19 31.38 1.00
C ARG A 306 -16.90 31.72 0.25
N PHE A 307 -16.15 30.72 -0.21
CA PHE A 307 -14.80 30.91 -0.79
C PHE A 307 -14.73 30.69 -2.31
N GLY A 308 -15.79 30.14 -2.92
CA GLY A 308 -15.86 29.78 -4.34
C GLY A 308 -15.35 28.38 -4.68
N SER A 309 -14.63 27.74 -3.75
CA SER A 309 -14.09 26.37 -3.81
C SER A 309 -13.66 25.92 -2.40
N LEU A 310 -13.19 24.67 -2.27
CA LEU A 310 -12.48 24.19 -1.08
C LEU A 310 -11.05 24.78 -1.03
N ASP A 311 -10.96 26.09 -0.82
CA ASP A 311 -9.70 26.86 -0.86
C ASP A 311 -8.88 26.70 0.44
N THR A 312 -8.20 25.56 0.59
CA THR A 312 -7.43 25.18 1.78
C THR A 312 -6.19 26.05 2.04
N GLU A 313 -5.74 26.85 1.07
CA GLU A 313 -4.65 27.81 1.23
C GLU A 313 -5.12 29.13 1.86
N ASN A 314 -6.43 29.37 1.97
CA ASN A 314 -6.98 30.58 2.54
C ASN A 314 -7.07 30.50 4.08
N PRO A 315 -6.38 31.35 4.85
CA PRO A 315 -6.43 31.28 6.31
C PRO A 315 -7.84 31.51 6.91
N GLU A 316 -8.73 32.25 6.24
CA GLU A 316 -10.10 32.45 6.71
C GLU A 316 -10.97 31.19 6.59
N PHE A 317 -10.57 30.24 5.73
CA PHE A 317 -11.25 28.94 5.55
C PHE A 317 -11.21 28.12 6.84
N TRP A 318 -10.05 28.05 7.48
CA TRP A 318 -9.82 27.25 8.67
C TRP A 318 -10.55 27.77 9.91
N GLN A 319 -11.00 29.03 9.90
CA GLN A 319 -11.78 29.61 10.99
C GLN A 319 -13.13 28.91 11.21
N THR A 320 -13.69 28.26 10.18
CA THR A 320 -14.90 27.46 10.32
C THR A 320 -14.64 26.24 11.23
N TYR A 321 -13.50 25.56 11.03
CA TYR A 321 -13.12 24.39 11.83
C TYR A 321 -12.72 24.79 13.25
N THR A 322 -11.94 25.86 13.43
CA THR A 322 -11.55 26.32 14.76
C THR A 322 -12.75 26.81 15.58
N ALA A 323 -13.77 27.39 14.94
CA ALA A 323 -15.03 27.74 15.63
C ALA A 323 -15.80 26.49 16.10
N GLY A 324 -15.73 25.38 15.35
CA GLY A 324 -16.25 24.08 15.77
C GLY A 324 -15.49 23.52 16.97
N LEU A 325 -14.16 23.66 17.02
CA LEU A 325 -13.37 23.29 18.20
C LEU A 325 -13.70 24.14 19.42
N ASP A 326 -13.86 25.46 19.26
CA ASP A 326 -14.27 26.35 20.35
C ASP A 326 -15.64 25.91 20.93
N GLU A 327 -16.61 25.60 20.07
CA GLU A 327 -17.91 25.06 20.48
C GLU A 327 -17.75 23.74 21.26
N LEU A 328 -16.90 22.83 20.77
CA LEU A 328 -16.73 21.51 21.35
C LEU A 328 -16.02 21.56 22.70
N TYR A 329 -14.94 22.34 22.83
CA TYR A 329 -14.21 22.48 24.09
C TYR A 329 -15.00 23.25 25.15
N GLU A 330 -15.87 24.19 24.75
CA GLU A 330 -16.82 24.80 25.70
C GLU A 330 -17.83 23.77 26.23
N ALA A 331 -18.34 22.89 25.35
CA ALA A 331 -19.31 21.87 25.73
C ALA A 331 -18.70 20.69 26.51
N VAL A 332 -17.45 20.32 26.18
CA VAL A 332 -16.75 19.14 26.71
C VAL A 332 -15.33 19.53 27.15
N PRO A 333 -15.17 20.13 28.35
CA PRO A 333 -13.86 20.57 28.82
C PRO A 333 -12.83 19.45 29.04
N SER A 334 -13.25 18.19 29.12
CA SER A 334 -12.40 17.02 29.37
C SER A 334 -11.62 16.53 28.14
N LEU A 335 -11.76 17.17 26.98
CA LEU A 335 -10.94 16.88 25.80
C LEU A 335 -9.62 17.67 25.88
N ASP A 336 -8.49 17.04 25.55
CA ASP A 336 -7.15 17.65 25.63
C ASP A 336 -6.69 18.27 24.31
N GLY A 337 -7.25 17.83 23.18
CA GLY A 337 -6.81 18.34 21.89
C GLY A 337 -7.39 17.62 20.69
N VAL A 338 -6.75 17.82 19.55
CA VAL A 338 -7.09 17.20 18.27
C VAL A 338 -5.83 16.63 17.61
N LEU A 339 -5.96 15.45 16.99
CA LEU A 339 -4.94 14.84 16.14
C LEU A 339 -5.39 14.99 14.67
N LEU A 340 -4.60 15.72 13.90
CA LEU A 340 -4.84 15.99 12.50
C LEU A 340 -3.99 15.08 11.63
N ARG A 341 -4.64 14.33 10.73
CA ARG A 341 -3.99 13.65 9.60
C ARG A 341 -4.41 14.32 8.29
N ILE A 342 -3.50 14.37 7.31
CA ILE A 342 -3.80 14.83 5.95
C ILE A 342 -3.31 13.82 4.92
N GLY A 343 -3.80 13.95 3.69
CA GLY A 343 -3.26 13.17 2.57
C GLY A 343 -3.53 11.67 2.67
N GLU A 344 -4.51 11.27 3.47
CA GLU A 344 -5.06 9.92 3.55
C GLU A 344 -6.58 10.07 3.73
N ALA A 345 -7.33 9.82 2.66
CA ALA A 345 -8.75 10.12 2.58
C ALA A 345 -9.44 9.34 1.44
N GLY A 346 -10.76 9.45 1.36
CA GLY A 346 -11.59 8.87 0.30
C GLY A 346 -12.32 7.59 0.72
N ALA A 347 -13.02 6.98 -0.24
CA ALA A 347 -14.03 5.94 -0.01
C ALA A 347 -13.57 4.68 0.73
N VAL A 348 -12.25 4.44 0.84
CA VAL A 348 -11.70 3.33 1.62
C VAL A 348 -11.87 3.50 3.13
N TYR A 349 -12.17 4.73 3.58
CA TYR A 349 -12.48 5.12 4.95
C TYR A 349 -13.97 5.38 5.19
N ASP A 350 -14.79 5.45 4.14
CA ASP A 350 -16.20 5.79 4.25
C ASP A 350 -16.98 4.66 4.94
N VAL A 351 -17.89 5.05 5.83
CA VAL A 351 -18.85 4.14 6.45
C VAL A 351 -20.20 4.32 5.75
N GLU A 352 -20.79 3.21 5.26
CA GLU A 352 -22.06 3.26 4.54
C GLU A 352 -23.16 3.93 5.40
N GLY A 353 -23.85 4.90 4.81
CA GLY A 353 -24.95 5.63 5.46
C GLY A 353 -24.52 6.84 6.30
N TRP A 354 -23.23 7.18 6.35
CA TRP A 354 -22.74 8.39 7.01
C TRP A 354 -22.52 9.50 5.97
N ASP A 355 -23.03 10.70 6.23
CA ASP A 355 -22.73 11.91 5.42
C ASP A 355 -21.51 12.64 6.01
N VAL A 356 -20.48 11.88 6.36
CA VAL A 356 -19.19 12.39 6.84
C VAL A 356 -18.11 11.64 6.07
N TYR A 357 -17.26 12.39 5.38
CA TYR A 357 -16.20 11.86 4.53
C TYR A 357 -14.98 12.78 4.57
N SER A 358 -13.82 12.26 4.17
CA SER A 358 -12.60 13.05 4.03
C SER A 358 -12.25 13.29 2.56
N ALA A 359 -11.76 14.48 2.25
CA ALA A 359 -11.33 14.87 0.90
C ALA A 359 -9.83 15.18 0.85
N LEU A 360 -9.17 14.72 -0.23
CA LEU A 360 -7.75 14.97 -0.51
C LEU A 360 -7.50 16.39 -1.04
N GLU A 361 -7.80 17.41 -0.24
CA GLU A 361 -7.71 18.83 -0.65
C GLU A 361 -6.53 19.57 -0.01
N VAL A 362 -5.95 19.05 1.07
CA VAL A 362 -4.75 19.63 1.71
C VAL A 362 -3.50 19.03 1.06
N THR A 363 -3.08 19.60 -0.07
CA THR A 363 -2.05 19.00 -0.95
C THR A 363 -0.81 19.88 -1.17
N THR A 364 -0.78 21.10 -0.60
CA THR A 364 0.34 22.05 -0.73
C THR A 364 0.88 22.44 0.65
N ALA A 365 2.16 22.83 0.71
CA ALA A 365 2.77 23.29 1.96
C ALA A 365 2.06 24.53 2.53
N ASP A 366 1.58 25.44 1.67
CA ASP A 366 0.84 26.62 2.08
C ASP A 366 -0.51 26.26 2.72
N ALA A 367 -1.22 25.25 2.19
CA ALA A 367 -2.45 24.74 2.79
C ALA A 367 -2.22 24.12 4.18
N VAL A 368 -1.16 23.31 4.33
CA VAL A 368 -0.81 22.72 5.64
C VAL A 368 -0.44 23.81 6.63
N ARG A 369 0.35 24.80 6.22
CA ARG A 369 0.71 25.94 7.08
C ARG A 369 -0.50 26.75 7.51
N ALA A 370 -1.40 27.08 6.59
CA ALA A 370 -2.63 27.80 6.90
C ALA A 370 -3.51 27.03 7.91
N MET A 371 -3.57 25.70 7.77
CA MET A 371 -4.24 24.82 8.73
C MET A 371 -3.55 24.86 10.10
N LEU A 372 -2.25 24.59 10.16
CA LEU A 372 -1.50 24.53 11.42
C LEU A 372 -1.50 25.86 12.15
N ASP A 373 -1.34 27.00 11.45
CA ASP A 373 -1.41 28.33 12.05
C ASP A 373 -2.78 28.58 12.72
N ALA A 374 -3.87 28.18 12.07
CA ALA A 374 -5.22 28.34 12.61
C ALA A 374 -5.48 27.43 13.82
N PHE A 375 -5.19 26.13 13.69
CA PHE A 375 -5.44 25.15 14.74
C PHE A 375 -4.56 25.37 15.96
N THR A 376 -3.27 25.68 15.78
CA THR A 376 -2.36 25.94 16.91
C THR A 376 -2.70 27.24 17.64
N ALA A 377 -3.08 28.31 16.93
CA ALA A 377 -3.55 29.54 17.56
C ALA A 377 -4.83 29.34 18.38
N GLN A 378 -5.76 28.52 17.88
CA GLN A 378 -6.97 28.16 18.62
C GLN A 378 -6.65 27.29 19.84
N ALA A 379 -5.79 26.29 19.68
CA ALA A 379 -5.38 25.40 20.76
C ALA A 379 -4.66 26.16 21.88
N GLU A 380 -3.78 27.10 21.55
CA GLU A 380 -3.17 28.00 22.55
C GLU A 380 -4.21 28.83 23.31
N ALA A 381 -5.22 29.37 22.61
CA ALA A 381 -6.27 30.17 23.24
C ALA A 381 -7.19 29.35 24.15
N ALA A 382 -7.36 28.06 23.85
CA ALA A 382 -8.18 27.13 24.61
C ALA A 382 -7.38 26.33 25.67
N GLU A 383 -6.06 26.51 25.76
CA GLU A 383 -5.17 25.68 26.58
C GLU A 383 -5.31 24.18 26.21
N ARG A 384 -5.24 23.88 24.91
CA ARG A 384 -5.32 22.55 24.30
C ARG A 384 -4.11 22.31 23.39
N GLU A 385 -3.98 21.10 22.88
CA GLU A 385 -2.88 20.71 22.00
C GLU A 385 -3.36 20.22 20.62
N VAL A 386 -2.49 20.36 19.63
CA VAL A 386 -2.67 19.85 18.27
C VAL A 386 -1.56 18.86 17.98
N ILE A 387 -1.94 17.61 17.72
CA ILE A 387 -1.01 16.60 17.21
C ILE A 387 -1.14 16.60 15.68
N PHE A 388 -0.08 17.00 14.98
CA PHE A 388 -0.03 16.90 13.53
C PHE A 388 0.72 15.65 13.10
N ARG A 389 0.02 14.73 12.45
CA ARG A 389 0.58 13.51 11.91
C ARG A 389 1.12 13.74 10.51
N THR A 390 2.39 13.43 10.28
CA THR A 390 3.08 13.69 9.00
C THR A 390 2.82 12.64 7.92
N TRP A 391 2.33 11.45 8.28
CA TRP A 391 2.02 10.38 7.34
C TRP A 391 1.02 10.82 6.26
N SER A 392 1.33 10.53 5.00
CA SER A 392 0.49 10.78 3.83
C SER A 392 0.71 9.69 2.76
N VAL A 393 -0.28 9.42 1.92
CA VAL A 393 -0.21 8.40 0.85
C VAL A 393 0.51 8.87 -0.43
N GLY A 394 1.33 9.93 -0.36
CA GLY A 394 2.12 10.40 -1.51
C GLY A 394 1.41 11.37 -2.46
N VAL A 395 0.29 11.97 -2.06
CA VAL A 395 -0.49 12.89 -2.92
C VAL A 395 -0.07 14.35 -2.72
N GLY A 396 0.20 15.05 -3.81
CA GLY A 396 0.51 16.49 -3.81
C GLY A 396 1.94 16.80 -3.38
N ALA A 397 2.24 18.10 -3.20
CA ALA A 397 3.58 18.58 -2.84
C ALA A 397 4.00 18.25 -1.40
N VAL A 398 3.07 17.75 -0.59
CA VAL A 398 3.29 17.33 0.80
C VAL A 398 3.22 15.81 0.98
N GLY A 399 2.99 15.06 -0.11
CA GLY A 399 2.77 13.62 -0.05
C GLY A 399 3.95 12.83 0.51
N ASP A 400 5.18 13.30 0.31
CA ASP A 400 6.42 12.68 0.78
C ASP A 400 6.98 13.35 2.05
N MET A 401 6.25 14.24 2.71
CA MET A 401 6.78 14.97 3.90
C MET A 401 7.21 14.04 5.04
N HIS A 402 6.65 12.82 5.13
CA HIS A 402 6.99 11.82 6.14
C HIS A 402 8.26 11.00 5.80
N THR A 403 8.79 11.12 4.58
CA THR A 403 9.97 10.38 4.09
C THR A 403 11.03 11.29 3.45
N ASN A 404 10.77 12.60 3.39
CA ASN A 404 11.64 13.57 2.73
C ASN A 404 11.86 14.80 3.62
N VAL A 405 13.12 14.97 4.04
CA VAL A 405 13.59 16.09 4.86
C VAL A 405 13.28 17.47 4.26
N GLU A 406 13.39 17.66 2.94
CA GLU A 406 13.13 18.96 2.30
C GLU A 406 11.63 19.30 2.32
N SER A 407 10.76 18.33 2.02
CA SER A 407 9.31 18.48 2.10
C SER A 407 8.86 18.71 3.55
N TYR A 408 9.47 17.98 4.49
CA TYR A 408 9.25 18.16 5.93
C TYR A 408 9.57 19.59 6.39
N GLU A 409 10.75 20.12 6.02
CA GLU A 409 11.15 21.49 6.32
C GLU A 409 10.21 22.53 5.68
N ALA A 410 9.80 22.32 4.43
CA ALA A 410 8.89 23.23 3.75
C ALA A 410 7.57 23.41 4.51
N VAL A 411 7.04 22.33 5.09
CA VAL A 411 5.80 22.33 5.86
C VAL A 411 6.00 22.95 7.25
N LEU A 412 7.01 22.54 8.01
CA LEU A 412 7.08 22.81 9.45
C LEU A 412 8.03 23.94 9.86
N SER A 413 8.99 24.32 9.00
CA SER A 413 9.99 25.33 9.35
C SER A 413 9.35 26.69 9.74
N GLY A 414 9.76 27.27 10.87
CA GLY A 414 9.25 28.55 11.35
C GLY A 414 7.84 28.53 11.96
N ILE A 415 7.16 27.38 12.05
CA ILE A 415 5.99 27.21 12.90
C ILE A 415 6.47 27.00 14.33
N HIS A 416 6.16 27.96 15.20
CA HIS A 416 6.55 27.94 16.61
C HIS A 416 5.30 28.09 17.46
N SER A 417 4.77 26.97 17.95
CA SER A 417 3.66 26.94 18.90
C SER A 417 3.98 25.93 19.99
N PRO A 418 3.84 26.27 21.29
CA PRO A 418 3.93 25.29 22.37
C PRO A 418 2.78 24.28 22.33
N ALA A 419 1.68 24.55 21.61
CA ALA A 419 0.55 23.65 21.47
C ALA A 419 0.72 22.61 20.34
N LEU A 420 1.75 22.73 19.49
CA LEU A 420 1.98 21.80 18.37
C LEU A 420 2.90 20.64 18.78
N ILE A 421 2.41 19.42 18.55
CA ILE A 421 3.17 18.18 18.63
C ILE A 421 3.19 17.53 17.26
N VAL A 422 4.35 17.16 16.75
CA VAL A 422 4.47 16.46 15.46
C VAL A 422 4.62 14.96 15.70
N SER A 423 3.79 14.16 15.05
CA SER A 423 3.78 12.70 15.12
C SER A 423 4.33 12.09 13.84
N THR A 424 5.31 11.20 13.94
CA THR A 424 5.95 10.54 12.79
C THR A 424 6.37 9.11 13.12
N LYS A 425 6.17 8.19 12.17
CA LYS A 425 6.58 6.78 12.28
C LYS A 425 8.09 6.65 12.48
N TYR A 426 8.53 5.72 13.33
CA TYR A 426 9.96 5.48 13.55
C TYR A 426 10.70 5.01 12.29
N THR A 427 10.00 4.36 11.35
CA THR A 427 10.53 3.95 10.04
C THR A 427 10.32 5.02 8.98
N LEU A 428 11.24 5.10 8.00
CA LEU A 428 11.13 5.92 6.81
C LEU A 428 10.09 5.33 5.83
N GLY A 429 8.80 5.50 6.14
CA GLY A 429 7.68 4.92 5.39
C GLY A 429 6.73 4.18 6.32
N ASP A 430 6.25 3.01 5.91
CA ASP A 430 5.12 2.32 6.54
C ASP A 430 5.49 1.08 7.35
N PHE A 431 6.28 1.25 8.41
CA PHE A 431 6.60 0.24 9.42
C PHE A 431 7.26 -1.07 8.96
N TYR A 432 7.49 -1.32 7.68
CA TYR A 432 8.20 -2.53 7.21
C TYR A 432 9.58 -2.70 7.87
N THR A 433 9.93 -3.94 8.23
CA THR A 433 11.19 -4.34 8.90
C THR A 433 12.45 -3.75 8.26
N TRP A 434 12.49 -3.71 6.93
CA TRP A 434 13.70 -3.31 6.18
C TRP A 434 13.74 -1.82 5.85
N LEU A 435 12.77 -1.02 6.33
CA LEU A 435 12.84 0.42 6.15
C LEU A 435 13.88 1.03 7.09
N PRO A 436 14.63 2.05 6.62
CA PRO A 436 15.52 2.82 7.48
C PRO A 436 14.81 3.50 8.64
N LEU A 437 15.58 3.94 9.64
CA LEU A 437 15.09 4.88 10.65
C LEU A 437 14.64 6.17 9.95
N ASN A 438 13.55 6.78 10.41
CA ASN A 438 13.03 8.00 9.81
C ASN A 438 13.89 9.21 10.20
N ASP A 439 14.68 9.70 9.26
CA ASP A 439 15.59 10.84 9.47
C ASP A 439 14.87 12.17 9.71
N THR A 440 13.59 12.29 9.34
CA THR A 440 12.78 13.48 9.64
C THR A 440 12.52 13.68 11.14
N LEU A 441 12.65 12.62 11.94
CA LEU A 441 12.55 12.68 13.41
C LEU A 441 13.83 13.25 14.05
N GLU A 442 14.97 13.28 13.36
CA GLU A 442 16.24 13.79 13.89
C GLU A 442 16.34 15.33 13.89
N GLN A 443 15.36 16.03 13.31
CA GLN A 443 15.44 17.46 13.02
C GLN A 443 14.21 18.26 13.46
N GLY A 444 14.34 19.59 13.52
CA GLY A 444 13.26 20.57 13.76
C GLY A 444 12.97 20.86 15.24
N ASP A 445 12.43 22.05 15.49
CA ASP A 445 12.32 22.63 16.86
C ASP A 445 10.95 22.38 17.54
N GLN A 446 10.05 21.64 16.88
CA GLN A 446 8.71 21.32 17.41
C GLN A 446 8.76 20.15 18.41
N ARG A 447 7.83 20.14 19.37
CA ARG A 447 7.57 18.97 20.23
C ARG A 447 7.20 17.78 19.36
N ARG A 448 7.66 16.57 19.73
CA ARG A 448 7.54 15.38 18.88
C ARG A 448 7.14 14.13 19.63
N ILE A 449 6.42 13.28 18.92
CA ILE A 449 6.18 11.89 19.31
C ILE A 449 6.55 10.93 18.18
N VAL A 450 7.03 9.76 18.58
CA VAL A 450 7.40 8.67 17.66
C VAL A 450 6.25 7.66 17.59
N GLU A 451 5.78 7.32 16.39
CA GLU A 451 4.76 6.27 16.22
C GLU A 451 5.40 4.89 16.17
N PHE A 452 4.80 3.92 16.87
CA PHE A 452 5.10 2.49 16.84
C PHE A 452 3.85 1.69 16.46
N GLN A 453 3.99 0.48 15.89
CA GLN A 453 2.85 -0.36 15.49
C GLN A 453 2.95 -1.76 16.09
N SER A 454 2.08 -2.08 17.03
CA SER A 454 2.11 -3.36 17.75
C SER A 454 1.58 -4.52 16.92
N ARG A 455 0.42 -4.33 16.26
CA ARG A 455 -0.25 -5.37 15.46
C ARG A 455 0.55 -5.75 14.21
N ARG A 456 1.40 -4.88 13.68
CA ARG A 456 2.24 -5.13 12.49
C ARG A 456 1.44 -5.56 11.27
N GLU A 457 0.77 -4.60 10.64
CA GLU A 457 -0.20 -4.83 9.56
C GLU A 457 0.38 -5.66 8.41
N PHE A 458 1.60 -5.32 7.95
CA PHE A 458 2.24 -5.98 6.82
C PHE A 458 2.93 -7.30 7.19
N GLU A 459 3.07 -7.58 8.49
CA GLU A 459 3.72 -8.79 8.98
C GLU A 459 2.65 -9.77 9.47
N ASN A 460 1.74 -10.06 8.53
CA ASN A 460 0.62 -10.97 8.67
C ASN A 460 -0.41 -10.55 9.73
N PHE A 461 -0.78 -9.26 9.76
CA PHE A 461 -1.86 -8.72 10.59
C PHE A 461 -1.73 -8.98 12.11
N GLY A 462 -0.53 -9.28 12.60
CA GLY A 462 -0.28 -9.62 13.99
C GLY A 462 -0.51 -11.08 14.36
N ALA A 463 -0.75 -11.95 13.38
CA ALA A 463 -0.90 -13.38 13.61
C ALA A 463 0.43 -14.14 13.70
N PHE A 464 1.57 -13.50 13.45
CA PHE A 464 2.88 -14.12 13.66
C PHE A 464 3.56 -13.60 14.92
N PRO A 465 4.29 -14.47 15.67
CA PRO A 465 5.19 -14.00 16.71
C PRO A 465 6.15 -12.97 16.12
N ASN A 466 6.29 -11.84 16.82
CA ASN A 466 7.00 -10.70 16.29
C ASN A 466 7.51 -9.79 17.41
N ASP A 467 8.53 -10.23 18.14
CA ASP A 467 9.15 -9.45 19.23
C ASP A 467 10.03 -8.33 18.66
N LEU A 468 9.57 -7.08 18.80
CA LEU A 468 10.27 -5.88 18.31
C LEU A 468 11.14 -5.20 19.37
N GLY A 469 11.34 -5.81 20.55
CA GLY A 469 11.94 -5.13 21.69
C GLY A 469 13.29 -4.49 21.40
N ALA A 470 14.21 -5.26 20.80
CA ALA A 470 15.54 -4.76 20.45
C ALA A 470 15.49 -3.66 19.35
N GLU A 471 14.56 -3.77 18.40
CA GLU A 471 14.37 -2.82 17.31
C GLU A 471 13.81 -1.49 17.82
N TYR A 472 12.75 -1.55 18.64
CA TYR A 472 12.15 -0.38 19.29
C TYR A 472 13.13 0.31 20.22
N GLN A 473 13.91 -0.46 21.00
CA GLN A 473 14.92 0.11 21.89
C GLN A 473 15.99 0.87 21.10
N TRP A 474 16.55 0.23 20.06
CA TRP A 474 17.57 0.87 19.23
C TRP A 474 17.05 2.14 18.55
N ALA A 475 15.84 2.08 17.97
CA ALA A 475 15.23 3.23 17.31
C ALA A 475 15.00 4.37 18.31
N LEU A 476 14.38 4.10 19.45
CA LEU A 476 14.07 5.12 20.44
C LEU A 476 15.34 5.74 21.04
N GLN A 477 16.33 4.94 21.42
CA GLN A 477 17.60 5.45 21.95
C GLN A 477 18.34 6.32 20.93
N THR A 478 18.38 5.89 19.67
CA THR A 478 19.03 6.65 18.59
C THR A 478 18.34 8.00 18.37
N LEU A 479 17.01 7.99 18.31
CA LEU A 479 16.20 9.20 18.11
C LEU A 479 16.31 10.17 19.30
N LEU A 480 16.23 9.67 20.54
CA LEU A 480 16.39 10.49 21.74
C LEU A 480 17.79 11.10 21.88
N ALA A 481 18.81 10.43 21.34
CA ALA A 481 20.15 10.99 21.28
C ALA A 481 20.30 12.07 20.20
N ALA A 482 19.51 11.99 19.11
CA ALA A 482 19.54 12.92 17.99
C ALA A 482 18.66 14.16 18.22
N ASN A 483 17.50 14.02 18.88
CA ASN A 483 16.51 15.08 19.02
C ASN A 483 15.96 15.18 20.44
N GLU A 484 16.28 16.27 21.14
CA GLU A 484 15.82 16.55 22.51
C GLU A 484 14.34 16.92 22.61
N HIS A 485 13.68 17.26 21.49
CA HIS A 485 12.26 17.64 21.45
C HIS A 485 11.30 16.45 21.36
N ILE A 486 11.83 15.22 21.29
CA ILE A 486 11.02 14.01 21.41
C ILE A 486 10.58 13.86 22.88
N GLU A 487 9.28 14.01 23.10
CA GLU A 487 8.66 14.01 24.43
C GLU A 487 7.73 12.82 24.66
N GLY A 488 7.53 11.98 23.63
CA GLY A 488 6.53 10.94 23.70
C GLY A 488 6.54 9.90 22.58
N VAL A 489 5.59 8.98 22.69
CA VAL A 489 5.31 7.93 21.72
C VAL A 489 3.81 7.83 21.45
N TRP A 490 3.45 7.34 20.27
CA TRP A 490 2.10 6.86 19.98
C TRP A 490 2.16 5.41 19.48
N THR A 491 1.67 4.49 20.29
CA THR A 491 1.65 3.06 19.98
C THR A 491 0.31 2.66 19.38
N TRP A 492 0.34 2.07 18.18
CA TRP A 492 -0.84 1.55 17.52
C TRP A 492 -1.09 0.12 17.97
N THR A 493 -2.06 -0.05 18.87
CA THR A 493 -2.41 -1.35 19.47
C THR A 493 -3.26 -2.20 18.52
N GLN A 494 -4.09 -1.60 17.68
CA GLN A 494 -4.96 -2.30 16.73
C GLN A 494 -4.98 -1.67 15.33
N ASP A 495 -4.95 -0.34 15.25
CA ASP A 495 -4.95 0.41 14.00
C ASP A 495 -3.76 0.05 13.08
N GLY A 496 -3.93 0.26 11.78
CA GLY A 496 -3.01 -0.16 10.73
C GLY A 496 -3.69 -1.14 9.78
N GLY A 497 -3.71 -0.79 8.50
CA GLY A 497 -4.25 -1.61 7.43
C GLY A 497 -5.72 -2.01 7.59
N PRO A 498 -6.17 -3.01 6.83
CA PRO A 498 -7.52 -3.51 6.90
C PRO A 498 -7.75 -4.36 8.14
N TRP A 499 -8.95 -4.22 8.69
CA TRP A 499 -9.36 -4.95 9.89
C TRP A 499 -10.05 -6.27 9.55
N ARG A 500 -10.71 -6.31 8.38
CA ARG A 500 -11.60 -7.39 7.92
C ARG A 500 -11.02 -8.24 6.79
N ALA A 501 -9.81 -7.91 6.34
CA ALA A 501 -8.96 -8.82 5.60
C ALA A 501 -7.97 -9.47 6.57
N GLY A 502 -7.63 -10.73 6.31
CA GLY A 502 -6.77 -11.51 7.19
C GLY A 502 -7.46 -11.97 8.50
N PRO A 503 -6.66 -12.36 9.50
CA PRO A 503 -7.13 -12.92 10.77
C PRO A 503 -8.14 -12.03 11.52
N MET A 504 -9.21 -12.63 12.03
CA MET A 504 -10.17 -12.00 12.95
C MET A 504 -9.56 -11.83 14.35
N THR A 505 -8.61 -10.90 14.45
CA THR A 505 -7.89 -10.56 15.68
C THR A 505 -8.19 -9.12 16.08
N LEU A 506 -8.80 -8.96 17.25
CA LEU A 506 -9.29 -7.69 17.78
C LEU A 506 -8.76 -7.51 19.20
N TYR A 507 -7.96 -6.48 19.42
CA TYR A 507 -7.26 -6.21 20.67
C TYR A 507 -8.23 -6.08 21.85
N LEU A 508 -7.95 -6.84 22.92
CA LEU A 508 -8.81 -7.02 24.11
C LEU A 508 -10.21 -7.63 23.83
N LYS A 509 -10.47 -8.17 22.63
CA LYS A 509 -11.82 -8.58 22.23
C LYS A 509 -11.92 -9.98 21.63
N ALA A 510 -11.13 -10.29 20.61
CA ALA A 510 -11.24 -11.56 19.86
C ALA A 510 -9.90 -12.00 19.27
N GLY A 511 -9.78 -13.30 18.97
CA GLY A 511 -8.57 -13.91 18.43
C GLY A 511 -7.39 -13.89 19.43
N PHE A 512 -6.20 -14.18 18.91
CA PHE A 512 -4.98 -14.32 19.73
C PHE A 512 -4.21 -13.00 19.87
N TRP A 513 -4.90 -11.94 20.31
CA TRP A 513 -4.33 -10.59 20.41
C TRP A 513 -3.20 -10.46 21.43
N GLN A 514 -3.10 -11.37 22.40
CA GLN A 514 -2.00 -11.40 23.37
C GLN A 514 -0.63 -11.51 22.70
N LEU A 515 -0.58 -12.02 21.47
CA LEU A 515 0.65 -12.13 20.70
C LEU A 515 1.27 -10.77 20.38
N TYR A 516 0.48 -9.82 19.90
CA TYR A 516 0.96 -8.47 19.60
C TYR A 516 0.86 -7.50 20.79
N GLU A 517 0.24 -7.92 21.90
CA GLU A 517 0.32 -7.21 23.18
C GLU A 517 1.77 -7.08 23.67
N LEU A 518 2.63 -8.04 23.33
CA LEU A 518 4.07 -7.97 23.59
C LEU A 518 4.66 -6.62 23.13
N ASN A 519 4.35 -6.21 21.89
CA ASN A 519 4.89 -4.98 21.31
C ASN A 519 4.28 -3.73 21.94
N THR A 520 3.04 -3.80 22.42
CA THR A 520 2.40 -2.72 23.18
C THR A 520 3.06 -2.54 24.54
N GLN A 521 3.36 -3.63 25.26
CA GLN A 521 4.06 -3.57 26.55
C GLN A 521 5.52 -3.13 26.38
N LEU A 522 6.21 -3.58 25.33
CA LEU A 522 7.57 -3.15 25.00
C LEU A 522 7.66 -1.65 24.72
N ALA A 523 6.79 -1.11 23.86
CA ALA A 523 6.77 0.31 23.55
C ALA A 523 6.44 1.17 24.79
N GLY A 524 5.50 0.72 25.63
CA GLY A 524 5.17 1.36 26.91
C GLY A 524 6.38 1.38 27.85
N ALA A 525 6.99 0.21 28.10
CA ALA A 525 8.16 0.07 28.97
C ALA A 525 9.34 0.94 28.50
N LEU A 526 9.62 0.98 27.19
CA LEU A 526 10.69 1.80 26.61
C LEU A 526 10.40 3.31 26.69
N ALA A 527 9.14 3.72 26.58
CA ALA A 527 8.78 5.13 26.75
C ALA A 527 8.96 5.59 28.21
N LEU A 528 8.86 4.67 29.16
CA LEU A 528 9.10 4.90 30.58
C LEU A 528 10.58 4.88 30.91
N ASP A 529 11.31 3.88 30.40
CA ASP A 529 12.75 3.74 30.55
C ASP A 529 13.36 3.16 29.26
N PRO A 530 14.02 3.96 28.41
CA PRO A 530 14.66 3.48 27.19
C PRO A 530 15.80 2.50 27.44
N GLU A 531 16.33 2.42 28.67
CA GLU A 531 17.41 1.52 29.06
C GLU A 531 16.89 0.21 29.67
N VAL A 532 15.56 0.02 29.74
CA VAL A 532 14.95 -1.20 30.28
C VAL A 532 15.47 -2.44 29.54
N ASP A 533 15.69 -3.54 30.27
CA ASP A 533 16.01 -4.82 29.66
C ASP A 533 14.77 -5.38 28.94
N VAL A 534 14.70 -5.17 27.62
CA VAL A 534 13.59 -5.61 26.79
C VAL A 534 13.36 -7.12 26.84
N ALA A 535 14.41 -7.91 27.08
CA ALA A 535 14.26 -9.36 27.24
C ALA A 535 13.50 -9.71 28.54
N GLN A 536 13.72 -8.94 29.60
CA GLN A 536 12.94 -9.05 30.85
C GLN A 536 11.50 -8.58 30.68
N VAL A 537 11.25 -7.60 29.79
CA VAL A 537 9.87 -7.21 29.43
C VAL A 537 9.17 -8.35 28.69
N THR A 538 9.82 -8.99 27.71
CA THR A 538 9.27 -10.19 27.05
C THR A 538 9.02 -11.33 28.03
N ALA A 539 9.89 -11.54 29.02
CA ALA A 539 9.67 -12.53 30.08
C ALA A 539 8.49 -12.17 30.99
N ALA A 540 8.30 -10.90 31.31
CA ALA A 540 7.17 -10.41 32.10
C ALA A 540 5.84 -10.60 31.35
N TRP A 541 5.80 -10.25 30.05
CA TRP A 541 4.66 -10.53 29.16
C TRP A 541 4.32 -12.03 29.15
N ALA A 542 5.34 -12.88 28.95
CA ALA A 542 5.13 -14.32 28.90
C ALA A 542 4.58 -14.88 30.22
N ARG A 543 5.01 -14.29 31.35
CA ARG A 543 4.53 -14.64 32.68
C ARG A 543 3.09 -14.21 32.93
N GLU A 544 2.77 -12.99 32.55
CA GLU A 544 1.44 -12.42 32.67
C GLU A 544 0.40 -13.27 31.91
N TRP A 545 0.68 -13.60 30.66
CA TRP A 545 -0.31 -14.19 29.77
C TRP A 545 -0.30 -15.72 29.71
N PHE A 546 0.85 -16.38 29.89
CA PHE A 546 0.97 -17.81 29.57
C PHE A 546 1.35 -18.73 30.73
N SER A 547 2.29 -18.36 31.60
CA SER A 547 2.78 -19.29 32.63
C SER A 547 3.57 -18.62 33.77
N ASP A 548 3.41 -19.08 35.00
CA ASP A 548 4.34 -18.73 36.11
C ASP A 548 5.58 -19.65 36.18
N ASP A 549 5.58 -20.77 35.45
CA ASP A 549 6.67 -21.74 35.46
C ASP A 549 7.91 -21.18 34.74
N PRO A 550 9.07 -21.07 35.41
CA PRO A 550 10.27 -20.45 34.83
C PRO A 550 10.75 -21.12 33.55
N ALA A 551 10.63 -22.45 33.43
CA ALA A 551 11.07 -23.18 32.25
C ALA A 551 10.16 -22.91 31.05
N THR A 552 8.86 -22.79 31.27
CA THR A 552 7.86 -22.47 30.24
C THR A 552 8.01 -21.03 29.78
N VAL A 553 8.16 -20.07 30.70
CA VAL A 553 8.45 -18.66 30.37
C VAL A 553 9.75 -18.54 29.57
N GLN A 554 10.83 -19.18 30.03
CA GLN A 554 12.11 -19.16 29.31
C GLN A 554 12.00 -19.76 27.90
N ALA A 555 11.19 -20.82 27.72
CA ALA A 555 10.95 -21.40 26.41
C ALA A 555 10.18 -20.45 25.48
N ILE A 556 9.16 -19.75 25.98
CA ILE A 556 8.42 -18.76 25.19
C ILE A 556 9.35 -17.62 24.76
N VAL A 557 10.16 -17.08 25.68
CA VAL A 557 11.13 -16.01 25.35
C VAL A 557 12.16 -16.52 24.34
N ALA A 558 12.67 -17.74 24.52
CA ALA A 558 13.59 -18.35 23.56
C ALA A 558 12.96 -18.50 22.16
N ALA A 559 11.67 -18.87 22.07
CA ALA A 559 10.97 -18.85 20.79
C ALA A 559 10.92 -17.43 20.22
N MET A 560 10.57 -16.41 21.01
CA MET A 560 10.51 -15.02 20.54
C MET A 560 11.85 -14.51 19.98
N THR A 561 13.00 -14.97 20.49
CA THR A 561 14.31 -14.57 19.92
C THR A 561 14.52 -14.97 18.46
N HIS A 562 13.74 -15.93 17.92
CA HIS A 562 13.78 -16.35 16.52
C HIS A 562 12.74 -15.64 15.64
N SER A 563 11.83 -14.86 16.21
CA SER A 563 10.69 -14.31 15.47
C SER A 563 11.11 -13.34 14.39
N ARG A 564 12.10 -12.47 14.67
CA ARG A 564 12.58 -11.47 13.71
C ARG A 564 13.32 -12.10 12.53
N GLU A 565 14.08 -13.17 12.76
CA GLU A 565 14.69 -13.94 11.66
C GLU A 565 13.61 -14.57 10.77
N ALA A 566 12.61 -15.22 11.36
CA ALA A 566 11.49 -15.82 10.62
C ALA A 566 10.73 -14.78 9.77
N ILE A 567 10.47 -13.58 10.31
CA ILE A 567 9.79 -12.50 9.60
C ILE A 567 10.70 -11.88 8.51
N ALA A 568 11.90 -11.44 8.89
CA ALA A 568 12.82 -10.72 8.00
C ALA A 568 13.24 -11.59 6.81
N GLN A 569 13.49 -12.88 7.03
CA GLN A 569 13.85 -13.81 5.97
C GLN A 569 12.65 -14.41 5.27
N GLY A 570 11.47 -14.47 5.91
CA GLY A 570 10.30 -15.18 5.39
C GLY A 570 9.38 -14.31 4.53
N LEU A 571 9.07 -13.11 5.02
CA LEU A 571 8.17 -12.16 4.35
C LEU A 571 8.89 -11.23 3.38
N TYR A 572 10.21 -11.09 3.49
CA TYR A 572 11.02 -10.27 2.62
C TYR A 572 12.05 -11.09 1.83
N ILE A 573 12.54 -10.51 0.74
CA ILE A 573 13.70 -11.02 0.02
C ILE A 573 14.85 -10.06 0.34
N GLU A 574 15.70 -10.41 1.31
CA GLU A 574 16.73 -9.53 1.87
C GLU A 574 17.50 -8.73 0.82
N PRO A 575 18.10 -9.32 -0.25
CA PRO A 575 18.85 -8.51 -1.22
C PRO A 575 18.03 -7.47 -1.99
N PHE A 576 16.71 -7.63 -2.06
CA PHE A 576 15.79 -6.62 -2.58
C PHE A 576 15.43 -5.60 -1.50
N ALA A 577 15.11 -6.07 -0.28
CA ALA A 577 14.67 -5.25 0.83
C ALA A 577 15.79 -4.33 1.38
N ASP A 578 17.05 -4.73 1.23
CA ASP A 578 18.26 -3.93 1.48
C ASP A 578 18.44 -2.76 0.50
N GLN A 579 17.55 -2.61 -0.48
CA GLN A 579 17.58 -1.52 -1.45
C GLN A 579 16.35 -0.64 -1.28
N ARG A 580 16.57 0.67 -1.33
CA ARG A 580 15.51 1.63 -1.67
C ARG A 580 15.31 1.57 -3.17
N VAL A 581 14.11 1.21 -3.59
CA VAL A 581 13.73 1.08 -5.00
C VAL A 581 12.81 2.22 -5.35
N PHE A 582 13.04 2.88 -6.48
CA PHE A 582 12.15 3.92 -6.98
C PHE A 582 11.65 3.53 -8.36
N ALA A 583 10.35 3.64 -8.59
CA ALA A 583 9.71 3.34 -9.86
C ALA A 583 8.43 4.17 -10.02
N LEU A 584 8.17 4.66 -11.24
CA LEU A 584 6.96 5.45 -11.55
C LEU A 584 6.77 6.69 -10.64
N GLY A 585 7.85 7.26 -10.12
CA GLY A 585 7.79 8.40 -9.19
C GLY A 585 7.45 8.03 -7.74
N LEU A 586 7.31 6.73 -7.43
CA LEU A 586 7.06 6.19 -6.10
C LEU A 586 8.31 5.46 -5.57
N GLU A 587 8.35 5.26 -4.26
CA GLU A 587 9.26 4.33 -3.58
C GLU A 587 8.43 3.11 -3.13
N PRO A 588 8.36 2.02 -3.92
CA PRO A 588 7.58 0.85 -3.55
C PRO A 588 8.11 0.21 -2.27
N PRO A 589 7.24 -0.44 -1.46
CA PRO A 589 7.65 -1.07 -0.22
C PRO A 589 8.67 -2.20 -0.44
N PRO A 590 9.50 -2.54 0.56
CA PRO A 590 10.48 -3.62 0.45
C PRO A 590 9.85 -5.02 0.31
N MET A 591 8.53 -5.15 0.47
CA MET A 591 7.80 -6.42 0.47
C MET A 591 7.01 -6.71 -0.83
N MET A 592 7.23 -6.00 -1.94
CA MET A 592 6.35 -6.01 -3.13
C MET A 592 5.94 -7.38 -3.74
N TRP A 593 6.68 -8.47 -3.49
CA TRP A 593 6.28 -9.82 -3.92
C TRP A 593 5.06 -10.38 -3.17
N ILE A 594 4.82 -9.90 -1.96
CA ILE A 594 3.57 -9.98 -1.22
C ILE A 594 3.02 -8.55 -1.21
N PHE A 595 2.23 -8.21 -2.22
CA PHE A 595 1.74 -6.84 -2.36
C PHE A 595 0.71 -6.57 -1.26
N GLU A 596 1.13 -5.85 -0.22
CA GLU A 596 0.35 -5.47 0.97
C GLU A 596 -0.38 -6.66 1.65
N TRP A 597 -0.05 -6.85 2.92
CA TRP A 597 -0.67 -7.83 3.81
C TRP A 597 -0.56 -9.31 3.36
N ASP A 598 -1.51 -9.85 2.59
CA ASP A 598 -1.63 -11.29 2.27
C ASP A 598 -1.74 -11.61 0.76
N ILE A 599 -1.57 -10.64 -0.13
CA ILE A 599 -1.75 -10.84 -1.58
C ILE A 599 -0.41 -11.20 -2.25
N LEU A 600 -0.25 -12.46 -2.67
CA LEU A 600 0.94 -12.85 -3.44
C LEU A 600 0.87 -12.31 -4.88
N THR A 601 1.79 -11.42 -5.21
CA THR A 601 1.92 -10.77 -6.53
C THR A 601 2.24 -11.77 -7.63
N GLY A 602 1.68 -11.60 -8.82
CA GLY A 602 2.01 -12.41 -10.02
C GLY A 602 2.19 -11.62 -11.31
N ASP A 603 2.57 -10.35 -11.21
CA ASP A 603 2.84 -9.48 -12.35
C ASP A 603 4.34 -9.32 -12.67
N SER A 604 4.60 -9.05 -13.94
CA SER A 604 5.97 -8.93 -14.46
C SER A 604 6.68 -7.64 -14.03
N ALA A 605 5.97 -6.52 -13.87
CA ALA A 605 6.63 -5.26 -13.50
C ALA A 605 7.30 -5.35 -12.14
N VAL A 606 6.67 -6.02 -11.17
CA VAL A 606 7.26 -6.24 -9.85
C VAL A 606 8.30 -7.34 -9.90
N LEU A 607 7.92 -8.55 -10.33
CA LEU A 607 8.75 -9.74 -10.13
C LEU A 607 10.02 -9.73 -10.99
N ASP A 608 9.96 -9.20 -12.22
CA ASP A 608 11.13 -9.14 -13.10
C ASP A 608 12.13 -8.07 -12.63
N VAL A 609 11.64 -6.91 -12.17
CA VAL A 609 12.47 -5.84 -11.60
C VAL A 609 13.09 -6.33 -10.29
N MET A 610 12.31 -7.00 -9.44
CA MET A 610 12.82 -7.60 -8.21
C MET A 610 13.95 -8.60 -8.48
N TYR A 611 13.79 -9.52 -9.44
CA TYR A 611 14.88 -10.42 -9.84
C TYR A 611 16.12 -9.64 -10.28
N GLN A 612 15.97 -8.59 -11.10
CA GLN A 612 17.10 -7.78 -11.55
C GLN A 612 17.82 -7.13 -10.36
N VAL A 613 17.08 -6.54 -9.43
CA VAL A 613 17.65 -5.89 -8.24
C VAL A 613 18.38 -6.91 -7.38
N VAL A 614 17.77 -8.08 -7.11
CA VAL A 614 18.42 -9.17 -6.36
C VAL A 614 19.71 -9.61 -7.05
N ARG A 615 19.66 -9.89 -8.36
CA ARG A 615 20.82 -10.31 -9.14
C ARG A 615 21.94 -9.26 -9.08
N ASP A 616 21.59 -7.99 -9.23
CA ASP A 616 22.57 -6.91 -9.26
C ASP A 616 23.17 -6.67 -7.86
N ALA A 617 22.37 -6.76 -6.79
CA ALA A 617 22.80 -6.63 -5.40
C ALA A 617 23.71 -7.78 -4.94
N THR A 618 23.45 -9.02 -5.38
CA THR A 618 24.27 -10.19 -5.02
C THR A 618 25.41 -10.48 -5.99
N GLY A 619 25.60 -9.67 -7.02
CA GLY A 619 26.61 -9.93 -8.06
C GLY A 619 26.33 -11.19 -8.91
N GLY A 620 25.05 -11.58 -9.00
CA GLY A 620 24.55 -12.72 -9.78
C GLY A 620 24.33 -14.00 -8.97
N ASP A 621 24.65 -14.00 -7.68
CA ASP A 621 24.40 -15.13 -6.77
C ASP A 621 23.00 -15.04 -6.15
N ILE A 622 21.99 -15.48 -6.89
CA ILE A 622 20.60 -15.48 -6.40
C ILE A 622 20.34 -16.62 -5.40
N ASP A 623 21.27 -17.55 -5.20
CA ASP A 623 21.07 -18.68 -4.29
C ASP A 623 21.01 -18.23 -2.83
N ALA A 624 21.74 -17.18 -2.46
CA ALA A 624 21.63 -16.56 -1.15
C ALA A 624 20.21 -16.01 -0.89
N ALA A 625 19.62 -15.33 -1.87
CA ALA A 625 18.25 -14.82 -1.76
C ALA A 625 17.21 -15.96 -1.61
N ILE A 626 17.43 -17.08 -2.31
CA ILE A 626 16.58 -18.27 -2.22
C ILE A 626 16.74 -18.96 -0.86
N ALA A 627 17.98 -19.04 -0.34
CA ALA A 627 18.29 -19.71 0.92
C ALA A 627 17.57 -19.09 2.13
N GLY A 628 17.35 -17.77 2.14
CA GLY A 628 16.58 -17.09 3.19
C GLY A 628 15.19 -17.70 3.42
N GLY A 629 14.56 -18.29 2.39
CA GLY A 629 13.26 -18.94 2.57
C GLY A 629 13.35 -20.18 3.45
N ALA A 630 14.43 -20.97 3.32
CA ALA A 630 14.67 -22.13 4.17
C ALA A 630 15.10 -21.72 5.59
N GLU A 631 15.85 -20.62 5.72
CA GLU A 631 16.23 -20.05 7.02
C GLU A 631 15.00 -19.60 7.81
N ALA A 632 14.07 -18.90 7.15
CA ALA A 632 12.80 -18.48 7.75
C ALA A 632 11.95 -19.65 8.25
N VAL A 633 11.81 -20.71 7.43
CA VAL A 633 11.10 -21.93 7.81
C VAL A 633 11.77 -22.60 9.00
N ALA A 634 13.10 -22.71 9.00
CA ALA A 634 13.85 -23.31 10.10
C ALA A 634 13.69 -22.53 11.41
N ALA A 635 13.70 -21.19 11.36
CA ALA A 635 13.45 -20.35 12.53
C ALA A 635 12.03 -20.56 13.08
N ALA A 636 11.01 -20.62 12.22
CA ALA A 636 9.63 -20.90 12.64
C ALA A 636 9.43 -22.32 13.19
N GLU A 637 10.05 -23.33 12.58
CA GLU A 637 10.04 -24.71 13.08
C GLU A 637 10.74 -24.78 14.46
N GLN A 638 11.83 -24.06 14.66
CA GLN A 638 12.52 -23.99 15.94
C GLN A 638 11.64 -23.35 17.03
N MET A 639 10.95 -22.24 16.73
CA MET A 639 9.98 -21.65 17.66
C MET A 639 8.90 -22.66 18.05
N ARG A 640 8.33 -23.34 17.06
CA ARG A 640 7.30 -24.36 17.24
C ARG A 640 7.78 -25.52 18.11
N GLU A 641 8.98 -26.04 17.86
CA GLU A 641 9.57 -27.14 18.64
C GLU A 641 9.81 -26.74 20.10
N ILE A 642 10.33 -25.53 20.34
CA ILE A 642 10.58 -24.98 21.68
C ILE A 642 9.26 -24.91 22.47
N VAL A 643 8.21 -24.29 21.90
CA VAL A 643 6.92 -24.14 22.56
C VAL A 643 6.25 -25.50 22.77
N GLN A 644 6.30 -26.40 21.77
CA GLN A 644 5.71 -27.74 21.87
C GLN A 644 6.36 -28.59 22.97
N ALA A 645 7.66 -28.42 23.22
CA ALA A 645 8.41 -29.17 24.21
C ALA A 645 8.10 -28.80 25.67
N THR A 646 7.41 -27.68 25.90
CA THR A 646 6.95 -27.27 27.23
C THR A 646 5.98 -28.29 27.84
N ASP A 647 5.99 -28.42 29.17
CA ASP A 647 4.98 -29.20 29.88
C ASP A 647 3.61 -28.52 29.68
N ALA A 648 2.63 -29.23 29.16
CA ALA A 648 1.30 -28.65 29.00
C ALA A 648 0.71 -28.22 30.35
N GLY A 649 1.02 -28.93 31.45
CA GLY A 649 0.47 -28.66 32.77
C GLY A 649 0.94 -27.36 33.44
N THR A 650 1.96 -26.69 32.90
CA THR A 650 2.50 -25.44 33.43
C THR A 650 1.90 -24.19 32.80
N TRP A 651 1.09 -24.34 31.74
CA TRP A 651 0.39 -23.23 31.11
C TRP A 651 -0.85 -22.83 31.91
N ARG A 652 -1.10 -21.52 32.02
CA ARG A 652 -2.29 -20.95 32.67
C ARG A 652 -3.58 -21.44 32.01
N ASP A 653 -3.59 -21.47 30.67
CA ASP A 653 -4.72 -21.92 29.85
C ASP A 653 -4.24 -22.86 28.73
N GLN A 654 -4.88 -24.03 28.62
CA GLN A 654 -4.63 -24.98 27.54
C GLN A 654 -5.09 -24.45 26.18
N THR A 655 -6.10 -23.59 26.15
CA THR A 655 -6.62 -22.95 24.93
C THR A 655 -5.57 -21.98 24.38
N LEU A 656 -4.99 -21.13 25.22
CA LEU A 656 -3.92 -20.22 24.81
C LEU A 656 -2.67 -20.98 24.32
N ARG A 657 -2.30 -22.09 24.98
CA ARG A 657 -1.24 -22.97 24.48
C ARG A 657 -1.55 -23.52 23.09
N ALA A 658 -2.80 -23.96 22.85
CA ALA A 658 -3.24 -24.45 21.55
C ALA A 658 -3.18 -23.34 20.50
N SER A 659 -3.75 -22.16 20.79
CA SER A 659 -3.67 -20.98 19.90
C SER A 659 -2.24 -20.62 19.54
N PHE A 660 -1.31 -20.65 20.49
CA PHE A 660 0.12 -20.40 20.23
C PHE A 660 0.70 -21.43 19.26
N LEU A 661 0.44 -22.72 19.49
CA LEU A 661 0.92 -23.79 18.61
C LEU A 661 0.28 -23.73 17.22
N ASP A 662 -1.02 -23.45 17.13
CA ASP A 662 -1.76 -23.32 15.88
C ASP A 662 -1.25 -22.12 15.06
N THR A 663 -0.96 -21.00 15.72
CA THR A 663 -0.28 -19.83 15.13
C THR A 663 1.11 -20.19 14.57
N LEU A 664 1.91 -20.96 15.32
CA LEU A 664 3.23 -21.40 14.83
C LEU A 664 3.10 -22.42 13.68
N ASP A 665 2.09 -23.29 13.71
CA ASP A 665 1.75 -24.19 12.60
C ASP A 665 1.30 -23.40 11.35
N TYR A 666 0.58 -22.30 11.53
CA TYR A 666 0.21 -21.37 10.46
C TYR A 666 1.41 -20.64 9.88
N GLN A 667 2.30 -20.12 10.74
CA GLN A 667 3.54 -19.47 10.31
C GLN A 667 4.43 -20.41 9.50
N VAL A 668 4.66 -21.65 9.97
CA VAL A 668 5.47 -22.62 9.23
C VAL A 668 4.87 -22.92 7.86
N ASP A 669 3.55 -23.12 7.77
CA ASP A 669 2.88 -23.43 6.51
C ASP A 669 2.98 -22.27 5.49
N VAL A 670 2.70 -21.04 5.93
CA VAL A 670 2.82 -19.83 5.10
C VAL A 670 4.27 -19.64 4.64
N LEU A 671 5.25 -19.77 5.53
CA LEU A 671 6.66 -19.59 5.17
C LEU A 671 7.16 -20.67 4.22
N GLN A 672 6.67 -21.92 4.33
CA GLN A 672 6.97 -22.97 3.36
C GLN A 672 6.38 -22.65 1.98
N LEU A 673 5.13 -22.18 1.93
CA LEU A 673 4.49 -21.72 0.70
C LEU A 673 5.30 -20.59 0.05
N LEU A 674 5.68 -19.57 0.83
CA LEU A 674 6.45 -18.42 0.39
C LEU A 674 7.86 -18.79 -0.06
N ALA A 675 8.55 -19.73 0.61
CA ALA A 675 9.86 -20.20 0.20
C ALA A 675 9.82 -20.87 -1.18
N ALA A 676 8.82 -21.72 -1.44
CA ALA A 676 8.63 -22.33 -2.76
C ALA A 676 8.28 -21.28 -3.83
N TYR A 677 7.46 -20.28 -3.47
CA TYR A 677 7.10 -19.18 -4.37
C TYR A 677 8.33 -18.34 -4.74
N ARG A 678 9.17 -18.00 -3.75
CA ARG A 678 10.43 -17.25 -3.91
C ARG A 678 11.35 -17.92 -4.90
N GLU A 679 11.59 -19.21 -4.72
CA GLU A 679 12.45 -19.97 -5.62
C GLU A 679 11.89 -19.99 -7.04
N MET A 680 10.58 -20.19 -7.19
CA MET A 680 9.93 -20.18 -8.49
C MET A 680 10.11 -18.85 -9.22
N ILE A 681 9.84 -17.71 -8.57
CA ILE A 681 9.91 -16.39 -9.23
C ILE A 681 11.36 -16.00 -9.57
N LEU A 682 12.32 -16.29 -8.69
CA LEU A 682 13.73 -15.96 -8.92
C LEU A 682 14.35 -16.86 -10.00
N ALA A 683 14.02 -18.16 -10.01
CA ALA A 683 14.44 -19.08 -11.07
C ALA A 683 13.79 -18.72 -12.42
N GLN A 684 12.55 -18.23 -12.43
CA GLN A 684 11.90 -17.74 -13.65
C GLN A 684 12.60 -16.51 -14.22
N GLY A 685 12.91 -15.51 -13.38
CA GLY A 685 13.71 -14.36 -13.79
C GLY A 685 15.10 -14.78 -14.32
N GLN A 686 15.75 -15.72 -13.64
CA GLN A 686 17.04 -16.26 -14.07
C GLN A 686 16.98 -16.95 -15.43
N TRP A 687 15.93 -17.71 -15.70
CA TRP A 687 15.72 -18.34 -17.00
C TRP A 687 15.50 -17.30 -18.11
N HIS A 688 14.71 -16.26 -17.86
CA HIS A 688 14.50 -15.19 -18.82
C HIS A 688 15.79 -14.40 -19.13
N ASP A 689 16.64 -14.19 -18.14
CA ASP A 689 17.91 -13.48 -18.24
C ASP A 689 19.01 -14.30 -18.95
N THR A 690 19.17 -15.56 -18.54
CA THR A 690 20.33 -16.39 -18.93
C THR A 690 20.04 -17.37 -20.06
N PHE A 691 18.75 -17.70 -20.29
CA PHE A 691 18.31 -18.79 -21.16
C PHE A 691 18.83 -20.19 -20.74
N ALA A 692 19.31 -20.34 -19.51
CA ALA A 692 19.88 -21.59 -19.01
C ALA A 692 18.77 -22.66 -18.85
N PRO A 693 18.94 -23.87 -19.43
CA PRO A 693 18.01 -24.98 -19.19
C PRO A 693 17.90 -25.37 -17.72
N GLU A 694 19.00 -25.26 -16.97
CA GLU A 694 19.04 -25.59 -15.54
C GLU A 694 18.14 -24.66 -14.72
N ALA A 695 18.10 -23.36 -15.07
CA ALA A 695 17.20 -22.40 -14.43
C ALA A 695 15.72 -22.70 -14.73
N LEU A 696 15.40 -23.17 -15.94
CA LEU A 696 14.05 -23.61 -16.30
C LEU A 696 13.64 -24.88 -15.54
N GLU A 697 14.53 -25.87 -15.45
CA GLU A 697 14.28 -27.10 -14.68
C GLU A 697 14.04 -26.80 -13.20
N ARG A 698 14.83 -25.88 -12.62
CA ARG A 698 14.66 -25.41 -11.24
C ARG A 698 13.33 -24.69 -11.06
N ARG A 699 13.00 -23.75 -11.97
CA ARG A 699 11.73 -23.03 -11.97
C ARG A 699 10.55 -24.00 -12.00
N ASP A 700 10.59 -25.01 -12.86
CA ASP A 700 9.49 -25.98 -12.99
C ASP A 700 9.35 -26.86 -11.73
N ALA A 701 10.47 -27.27 -11.12
CA ALA A 701 10.45 -28.00 -9.85
C ALA A 701 9.87 -27.15 -8.70
N ALA A 702 10.30 -25.89 -8.58
CA ALA A 702 9.79 -24.95 -7.58
C ALA A 702 8.31 -24.61 -7.81
N ARG A 703 7.89 -24.48 -9.08
CA ARG A 703 6.49 -24.29 -9.48
C ARG A 703 5.61 -25.46 -9.05
N ASP A 704 6.07 -26.69 -9.23
CA ASP A 704 5.32 -27.88 -8.81
C ASP A 704 5.23 -27.98 -7.28
N ALA A 705 6.28 -27.62 -6.57
CA ALA A 705 6.28 -27.53 -5.11
C ALA A 705 5.29 -26.45 -4.62
N TYR A 706 5.37 -25.23 -5.18
CA TYR A 706 4.46 -24.13 -4.85
C TYR A 706 3.00 -24.52 -5.11
N VAL A 707 2.67 -25.11 -6.25
CA VAL A 707 1.27 -25.50 -6.55
C VAL A 707 0.75 -26.57 -5.60
N ALA A 708 1.60 -27.52 -5.18
CA ALA A 708 1.21 -28.52 -4.19
C ALA A 708 0.98 -27.89 -2.81
N LEU A 709 1.88 -26.99 -2.38
CA LEU A 709 1.76 -26.28 -1.11
C LEU A 709 0.55 -25.32 -1.11
N ALA A 710 0.34 -24.58 -2.19
CA ALA A 710 -0.82 -23.69 -2.37
C ALA A 710 -2.15 -24.45 -2.25
N ALA A 711 -2.24 -25.64 -2.84
CA ALA A 711 -3.43 -26.47 -2.73
C ALA A 711 -3.65 -26.97 -1.28
N SER A 712 -2.57 -27.39 -0.60
CA SER A 712 -2.62 -27.81 0.80
C SER A 712 -2.99 -26.66 1.75
N HIS A 713 -2.43 -25.47 1.51
CA HIS A 713 -2.70 -24.25 2.27
C HIS A 713 -4.17 -23.85 2.17
N LEU A 714 -4.71 -23.79 0.94
CA LEU A 714 -6.14 -23.51 0.71
C LEU A 714 -7.03 -24.59 1.34
N GLU A 715 -6.70 -25.88 1.21
CA GLU A 715 -7.47 -26.96 1.85
C GLU A 715 -7.50 -26.83 3.38
N LYS A 716 -6.43 -26.33 3.99
CA LYS A 716 -6.29 -26.21 5.44
C LYS A 716 -6.95 -24.96 6.01
N TYR A 717 -6.83 -23.82 5.33
CA TYR A 717 -7.12 -22.49 5.89
C TYR A 717 -8.23 -21.72 5.18
N GLU A 718 -8.77 -22.22 4.07
CA GLU A 718 -9.93 -21.58 3.43
C GLU A 718 -11.14 -21.61 4.37
N GLY A 719 -11.60 -20.42 4.78
CA GLY A 719 -12.69 -20.24 5.74
C GLY A 719 -12.29 -20.34 7.21
N ASP A 720 -11.00 -20.50 7.53
CA ASP A 720 -10.50 -20.30 8.90
C ASP A 720 -10.39 -18.78 9.17
N LEU A 721 -11.03 -18.30 10.23
CA LEU A 721 -11.04 -16.87 10.56
C LEU A 721 -9.86 -16.47 11.43
N ASP A 722 -9.29 -17.39 12.20
CA ASP A 722 -8.14 -17.12 13.06
C ASP A 722 -6.83 -17.23 12.27
N HIS A 723 -6.81 -18.11 11.26
CA HIS A 723 -5.65 -18.37 10.40
C HIS A 723 -6.06 -18.46 8.91
N PRO A 724 -6.58 -17.39 8.29
CA PRO A 724 -7.13 -17.46 6.94
C PRO A 724 -6.09 -17.72 5.87
N ALA A 725 -6.50 -18.36 4.79
CA ALA A 725 -5.62 -18.57 3.65
C ALA A 725 -5.21 -17.25 2.98
N TYR A 726 -3.93 -17.14 2.58
CA TYR A 726 -3.42 -16.01 1.78
C TYR A 726 -4.15 -15.90 0.43
N ASN A 727 -4.27 -14.69 -0.10
CA ASN A 727 -4.83 -14.46 -1.42
C ASN A 727 -3.83 -14.84 -2.54
N LEU A 728 -4.02 -16.03 -3.12
CA LEU A 728 -3.12 -16.59 -4.15
C LEU A 728 -3.54 -16.24 -5.59
N THR A 729 -4.57 -15.42 -5.79
CA THR A 729 -5.17 -15.20 -7.12
C THR A 729 -4.15 -14.65 -8.13
N ALA A 730 -3.41 -13.60 -7.76
CA ALA A 730 -2.46 -12.96 -8.68
C ALA A 730 -1.29 -13.89 -9.02
N ALA A 731 -0.71 -14.57 -8.02
CA ALA A 731 0.32 -15.59 -8.21
C ALA A 731 -0.15 -16.73 -9.14
N GLN A 732 -1.36 -17.25 -8.96
CA GLN A 732 -1.92 -18.30 -9.84
C GLN A 732 -2.05 -17.84 -11.29
N LEU A 733 -2.51 -16.60 -11.52
CA LEU A 733 -2.54 -15.99 -12.85
C LEU A 733 -1.12 -15.87 -13.44
N GLY A 734 -0.13 -15.55 -12.60
CA GLY A 734 1.29 -15.52 -12.97
C GLY A 734 1.82 -16.90 -13.40
N VAL A 735 1.51 -17.95 -12.64
CA VAL A 735 1.86 -19.33 -12.98
C VAL A 735 1.24 -19.75 -14.31
N GLU A 736 -0.04 -19.47 -14.54
CA GLU A 736 -0.71 -19.83 -15.80
C GLU A 736 -0.04 -19.15 -17.02
N ARG A 737 0.42 -17.91 -16.87
CA ARG A 737 1.17 -17.20 -17.91
C ARG A 737 2.54 -17.85 -18.14
N GLY A 738 3.32 -18.04 -17.07
CA GLY A 738 4.67 -18.59 -17.16
C GLY A 738 4.69 -20.00 -17.76
N ASP A 739 3.71 -20.86 -17.42
CA ASP A 739 3.61 -22.22 -17.97
C ASP A 739 3.41 -22.24 -19.50
N ARG A 740 2.91 -21.15 -20.07
CA ARG A 740 2.70 -21.01 -21.53
C ARG A 740 3.93 -20.47 -22.26
N ASP A 741 4.91 -19.91 -21.57
CA ASP A 741 6.03 -19.19 -22.20
C ASP A 741 6.85 -20.06 -23.15
N VAL A 742 7.19 -21.29 -22.75
CA VAL A 742 7.93 -22.21 -23.61
C VAL A 742 7.14 -22.53 -24.88
N ALA A 743 5.84 -22.85 -24.75
CA ALA A 743 4.98 -23.13 -25.89
C ALA A 743 4.81 -21.91 -26.80
N MET A 744 4.60 -20.73 -26.22
CA MET A 744 4.49 -19.47 -26.95
C MET A 744 5.79 -19.10 -27.67
N SER A 745 6.96 -19.36 -27.07
CA SER A 745 8.26 -19.13 -27.72
C SER A 745 8.42 -19.97 -28.99
N TRP A 746 8.00 -21.24 -28.96
CA TRP A 746 8.04 -22.13 -30.13
C TRP A 746 7.04 -21.72 -31.21
N LEU A 747 5.83 -21.32 -30.82
CA LEU A 747 4.86 -20.75 -31.74
C LEU A 747 5.39 -19.46 -32.38
N ALA A 748 6.01 -18.59 -31.59
CA ALA A 748 6.65 -17.37 -32.07
C ALA A 748 7.76 -17.67 -33.07
N ARG A 749 8.64 -18.64 -32.80
CA ARG A 749 9.69 -19.11 -33.73
C ARG A 749 9.09 -19.62 -35.05
N ALA A 750 8.06 -20.46 -34.98
CA ALA A 750 7.40 -20.99 -36.17
C ALA A 750 6.77 -19.87 -37.01
N LEU A 751 6.02 -18.97 -36.39
CA LEU A 751 5.42 -17.82 -37.04
C LEU A 751 6.47 -16.85 -37.60
N LEU A 752 7.57 -16.64 -36.89
CA LEU A 752 8.70 -15.81 -37.33
C LEU A 752 9.33 -16.38 -38.60
N VAL A 753 9.60 -17.69 -38.62
CA VAL A 753 10.15 -18.37 -39.81
C VAL A 753 9.18 -18.24 -40.99
N LEU A 754 7.87 -18.42 -40.78
CA LEU A 754 6.86 -18.26 -41.81
C LEU A 754 6.78 -16.81 -42.33
N ALA A 755 6.86 -15.82 -41.44
CA ALA A 755 6.86 -14.40 -41.78
C ALA A 755 8.12 -14.00 -42.55
N LEU A 756 9.30 -14.46 -42.11
CA LEU A 756 10.56 -14.25 -42.81
C LEU A 756 10.56 -14.93 -44.18
N ALA A 757 10.05 -16.16 -44.27
CA ALA A 757 9.88 -16.87 -45.54
C ALA A 757 8.98 -16.08 -46.50
N TRP A 758 7.86 -15.53 -46.01
CA TRP A 758 6.99 -14.66 -46.80
C TRP A 758 7.73 -13.43 -47.35
N VAL A 759 8.51 -12.75 -46.52
CA VAL A 759 9.33 -11.58 -46.93
C VAL A 759 10.41 -11.99 -47.94
N VAL A 760 11.13 -13.09 -47.71
CA VAL A 760 12.20 -13.59 -48.59
C VAL A 760 11.63 -14.03 -49.94
N ILE A 761 10.52 -14.77 -49.97
CA ILE A 761 9.80 -15.13 -51.21
C ILE A 761 9.43 -13.85 -51.96
N GLY A 762 8.93 -12.83 -51.24
CA GLY A 762 8.61 -11.54 -51.84
C GLY A 762 9.81 -10.82 -52.46
N MET A 763 10.95 -10.81 -51.76
CA MET A 763 12.22 -10.25 -52.24
C MET A 763 12.75 -10.98 -53.49
N LEU A 764 12.75 -12.31 -53.48
CA LEU A 764 13.26 -13.15 -54.57
C LEU A 764 12.33 -13.12 -55.78
N ALA A 765 11.01 -13.21 -55.58
CA ALA A 765 10.02 -13.09 -56.65
C ALA A 765 10.03 -11.69 -57.29
N ALA A 766 10.50 -10.65 -56.60
CA ALA A 766 10.71 -9.33 -57.20
C ALA A 766 11.80 -9.32 -58.28
N ARG A 767 12.72 -10.30 -58.29
CA ARG A 767 13.90 -10.36 -59.17
C ARG A 767 13.97 -11.62 -60.06
N THR A 768 13.07 -12.58 -59.89
CA THR A 768 13.16 -13.91 -60.54
C THR A 768 11.83 -14.36 -61.17
N ARG A 769 11.85 -15.50 -61.88
CA ARG A 769 10.64 -16.14 -62.44
C ARG A 769 9.74 -16.81 -61.39
N LEU A 770 10.12 -16.78 -60.11
CA LEU A 770 9.38 -17.38 -58.98
C LEU A 770 7.95 -16.81 -58.84
N ILE A 771 7.71 -15.59 -59.34
CA ILE A 771 6.40 -14.92 -59.38
C ILE A 771 5.28 -15.74 -60.03
N ARG A 772 5.61 -16.74 -60.86
CA ARG A 772 4.65 -17.62 -61.54
C ARG A 772 4.09 -18.73 -60.65
N ARG A 773 4.62 -18.92 -59.44
CA ARG A 773 4.12 -19.89 -58.46
C ARG A 773 3.00 -19.28 -57.61
N PRO A 774 1.99 -20.07 -57.19
CA PRO A 774 0.88 -19.56 -56.37
C PRO A 774 1.42 -18.96 -55.05
N GLY A 775 0.88 -17.82 -54.64
CA GLY A 775 1.29 -17.08 -53.43
C GLY A 775 2.51 -16.20 -53.61
N ALA A 776 3.45 -16.52 -54.52
CA ALA A 776 4.67 -15.74 -54.73
C ALA A 776 4.39 -14.34 -55.29
N ALA A 777 3.31 -14.17 -56.06
CA ALA A 777 2.85 -12.87 -56.54
C ALA A 777 2.32 -11.99 -55.38
N ALA A 778 1.59 -12.59 -54.43
CA ALA A 778 1.08 -11.92 -53.24
C ALA A 778 2.22 -11.47 -52.29
N ALA A 779 3.18 -12.37 -52.03
CA ALA A 779 4.36 -12.08 -51.23
C ALA A 779 5.23 -10.97 -51.85
N ARG A 780 5.45 -11.02 -53.18
CA ARG A 780 6.16 -9.96 -53.91
C ARG A 780 5.45 -8.62 -53.79
N LEU A 781 4.13 -8.62 -53.94
CA LEU A 781 3.34 -7.41 -53.89
C LEU A 781 3.39 -6.77 -52.50
N THR A 782 3.19 -7.54 -51.43
CA THR A 782 3.25 -7.03 -50.05
C THR A 782 4.65 -6.49 -49.70
N TRP A 783 5.73 -7.18 -50.09
CA TRP A 783 7.11 -6.67 -49.94
C TRP A 783 7.37 -5.35 -50.70
N LEU A 784 6.96 -5.29 -51.97
CA LEU A 784 7.14 -4.08 -52.77
C LEU A 784 6.26 -2.93 -52.27
N ALA A 785 5.05 -3.22 -51.80
CA ALA A 785 4.11 -2.22 -51.33
C ALA A 785 4.46 -1.70 -49.92
N SER A 786 5.11 -2.50 -49.06
CA SER A 786 5.58 -2.02 -47.75
C SER A 786 6.82 -1.12 -47.85
N THR A 787 7.72 -1.40 -48.80
CA THR A 787 8.97 -0.62 -48.99
C THR A 787 8.82 0.51 -50.00
N ARG A 788 7.93 0.36 -50.99
CA ARG A 788 7.71 1.29 -52.10
C ARG A 788 6.21 1.44 -52.38
N PRO A 789 5.41 1.93 -51.42
CA PRO A 789 3.93 1.95 -51.49
C PRO A 789 3.38 2.67 -52.72
N TRP A 790 4.09 3.67 -53.26
CA TRP A 790 3.70 4.36 -54.50
C TRP A 790 3.74 3.47 -55.75
N ARG A 791 4.27 2.23 -55.67
CA ARG A 791 4.30 1.23 -56.75
C ARG A 791 3.31 0.09 -56.57
N ALA A 792 2.52 0.10 -55.49
CA ALA A 792 1.57 -0.97 -55.16
C ALA A 792 0.56 -1.20 -56.29
N ARG A 793 0.03 -0.11 -56.88
CA ARG A 793 -0.95 -0.17 -57.97
C ARG A 793 -0.40 -0.85 -59.23
N GLU A 794 0.82 -0.49 -59.65
CA GLU A 794 1.47 -1.10 -60.82
C GLU A 794 1.63 -2.61 -60.64
N SER A 795 1.83 -3.05 -59.39
CA SER A 795 2.12 -4.44 -59.05
C SER A 795 0.88 -5.30 -58.77
N THR A 796 -0.30 -4.69 -58.61
CA THR A 796 -1.59 -5.39 -58.45
C THR A 796 -2.26 -5.80 -59.77
N LEU A 797 -1.80 -5.26 -60.90
CA LEU A 797 -2.39 -5.53 -62.21
C LEU A 797 -2.04 -6.95 -62.68
N GLY A 798 -3.04 -7.74 -63.09
CA GLY A 798 -2.85 -9.08 -63.64
C GLY A 798 -2.65 -10.21 -62.62
N MET A 799 -2.90 -9.97 -61.32
CA MET A 799 -2.88 -11.03 -60.30
C MET A 799 -4.11 -11.95 -60.36
N TYR A 800 -3.90 -13.23 -60.05
CA TYR A 800 -4.97 -14.21 -59.82
C TYR A 800 -5.78 -13.86 -58.55
N ASP A 801 -7.03 -14.30 -58.49
CA ASP A 801 -7.90 -14.00 -57.34
C ASP A 801 -7.42 -14.63 -56.03
N LEU A 802 -6.81 -15.81 -56.09
CA LEU A 802 -6.16 -16.43 -54.94
C LEU A 802 -5.06 -15.53 -54.37
N ASP A 803 -4.16 -15.02 -55.22
CA ASP A 803 -3.07 -14.16 -54.78
C ASP A 803 -3.57 -12.84 -54.19
N ARG A 804 -4.72 -12.32 -54.67
CA ARG A 804 -5.34 -11.13 -54.08
C ARG A 804 -5.77 -11.40 -52.65
N TRP A 805 -6.52 -12.46 -52.41
CA TRP A 805 -6.96 -12.83 -51.07
C TRP A 805 -5.80 -13.13 -50.12
N LEU A 806 -4.72 -13.76 -50.61
CA LEU A 806 -3.52 -14.00 -49.81
C LEU A 806 -2.84 -12.71 -49.33
N THR A 807 -2.99 -11.57 -50.02
CA THR A 807 -2.47 -10.27 -49.52
C THR A 807 -3.22 -9.72 -48.31
N LEU A 808 -4.42 -10.24 -48.02
CA LEU A 808 -5.20 -9.92 -46.82
C LEU A 808 -5.08 -11.01 -45.77
N ILE A 809 -5.34 -12.27 -46.15
CA ILE A 809 -5.45 -13.41 -45.23
C ILE A 809 -4.12 -13.65 -44.50
N ILE A 810 -2.98 -13.61 -45.19
CA ILE A 810 -1.69 -13.90 -44.57
C ILE A 810 -1.30 -12.81 -43.56
N PRO A 811 -1.28 -11.50 -43.90
CA PRO A 811 -0.99 -10.47 -42.90
C PRO A 811 -2.01 -10.39 -41.76
N ALA A 812 -3.31 -10.55 -42.04
CA ALA A 812 -4.34 -10.51 -41.00
C ALA A 812 -4.25 -11.70 -40.05
N GLY A 813 -4.08 -12.92 -40.60
CA GLY A 813 -3.87 -14.13 -39.82
C GLY A 813 -2.58 -14.05 -38.99
N LEU A 814 -1.49 -13.52 -39.57
CA LEU A 814 -0.24 -13.31 -38.85
C LEU A 814 -0.40 -12.29 -37.72
N LEU A 815 -1.13 -11.19 -37.94
CA LEU A 815 -1.41 -10.19 -36.89
C LEU A 815 -2.16 -10.82 -35.71
N VAL A 816 -3.27 -11.52 -35.99
CA VAL A 816 -4.07 -12.18 -34.95
C VAL A 816 -3.24 -13.22 -34.23
N ALA A 817 -2.52 -14.08 -34.96
CA ALA A 817 -1.67 -15.11 -34.35
C ALA A 817 -0.53 -14.50 -33.52
N THR A 818 0.11 -13.42 -34.00
CA THR A 818 1.18 -12.74 -33.25
C THR A 818 0.64 -12.15 -31.94
N ARG A 819 -0.54 -11.52 -31.97
CA ARG A 819 -1.15 -10.96 -30.75
C ARG A 819 -1.64 -12.04 -29.81
N ALA A 820 -2.21 -13.12 -30.35
CA ALA A 820 -2.60 -14.28 -29.56
C ALA A 820 -1.41 -14.93 -28.84
N VAL A 821 -0.26 -15.04 -29.51
CA VAL A 821 0.99 -15.51 -28.87
C VAL A 821 1.50 -14.50 -27.85
N GLN A 822 1.48 -13.19 -28.16
CA GLN A 822 1.92 -12.14 -27.25
C GLN A 822 1.10 -12.11 -25.94
N THR A 823 -0.19 -12.43 -26.01
CA THR A 823 -1.08 -12.46 -24.84
C THR A 823 -1.21 -13.84 -24.20
N SER A 824 -0.32 -14.78 -24.55
CA SER A 824 -0.36 -16.18 -24.09
C SER A 824 -1.71 -16.89 -24.30
N LEU A 825 -2.54 -16.43 -25.24
CA LEU A 825 -3.94 -16.87 -25.42
C LEU A 825 -4.82 -16.66 -24.16
N LEU A 826 -4.49 -15.66 -23.34
CA LEU A 826 -5.20 -15.31 -22.10
C LEU A 826 -5.92 -13.96 -22.21
N SER A 827 -5.27 -12.94 -22.78
CA SER A 827 -5.90 -11.61 -22.92
C SER A 827 -6.75 -11.46 -24.17
N TRP A 828 -8.05 -11.68 -23.97
CA TRP A 828 -9.07 -11.46 -25.00
C TRP A 828 -9.45 -10.00 -25.14
N VAL A 829 -9.37 -9.19 -24.07
CA VAL A 829 -9.66 -7.75 -24.13
C VAL A 829 -8.67 -7.05 -25.05
N GLU A 830 -7.37 -7.30 -24.88
CA GLU A 830 -6.30 -6.78 -25.76
C GLU A 830 -6.57 -7.15 -27.23
N LEU A 831 -6.94 -8.42 -27.49
CA LEU A 831 -7.26 -8.90 -28.82
C LEU A 831 -8.48 -8.21 -29.42
N VAL A 832 -9.57 -8.07 -28.66
CA VAL A 832 -10.81 -7.42 -29.11
C VAL A 832 -10.56 -5.95 -29.44
N VAL A 833 -9.84 -5.23 -28.59
CA VAL A 833 -9.53 -3.81 -28.79
C VAL A 833 -8.64 -3.62 -30.03
N ILE A 834 -7.55 -4.38 -30.15
CA ILE A 834 -6.63 -4.27 -31.30
C ILE A 834 -7.34 -4.68 -32.60
N VAL A 835 -7.97 -5.85 -32.63
CA VAL A 835 -8.63 -6.35 -33.85
C VAL A 835 -9.80 -5.45 -34.23
N GLY A 836 -10.57 -4.98 -33.25
CA GLY A 836 -11.64 -4.00 -33.45
C GLY A 836 -11.16 -2.72 -34.12
N ALA A 837 -10.07 -2.12 -33.61
CA ALA A 837 -9.46 -0.93 -34.20
C ALA A 837 -9.01 -1.17 -35.66
N TRP A 838 -8.37 -2.31 -35.94
CA TRP A 838 -7.92 -2.67 -37.29
C TRP A 838 -9.07 -2.97 -38.26
N VAL A 839 -10.12 -3.63 -37.78
CA VAL A 839 -11.34 -3.90 -38.56
C VAL A 839 -12.03 -2.58 -38.91
N MET A 840 -12.15 -1.65 -37.96
CA MET A 840 -12.70 -0.32 -38.21
C MET A 840 -11.87 0.46 -39.23
N PHE A 841 -10.54 0.45 -39.09
CA PHE A 841 -9.65 1.05 -40.07
C PHE A 841 -9.88 0.45 -41.47
N ALA A 842 -9.95 -0.88 -41.59
CA ALA A 842 -10.16 -1.57 -42.85
C ALA A 842 -11.55 -1.27 -43.47
N ILE A 843 -12.61 -1.23 -42.66
CA ILE A 843 -13.97 -0.87 -43.08
C ILE A 843 -13.99 0.55 -43.65
N VAL A 844 -13.40 1.53 -42.94
CA VAL A 844 -13.39 2.91 -43.40
C VAL A 844 -12.56 3.09 -44.67
N VAL A 845 -11.36 2.48 -44.76
CA VAL A 845 -10.57 2.48 -46.00
C VAL A 845 -11.38 1.88 -47.15
N ARG A 846 -12.08 0.76 -46.92
CA ARG A 846 -12.94 0.11 -47.92
C ARG A 846 -14.09 1.01 -48.38
N LEU A 847 -14.72 1.74 -47.45
CA LEU A 847 -15.78 2.71 -47.72
C LEU A 847 -15.25 3.92 -48.50
N CYS A 848 -14.07 4.44 -48.17
CA CYS A 848 -13.46 5.59 -48.84
C CYS A 848 -13.02 5.28 -50.29
N VAL A 849 -12.46 4.08 -50.52
CA VAL A 849 -11.99 3.63 -51.84
C VAL A 849 -13.17 3.32 -52.80
N ARG A 850 -14.36 2.98 -52.26
CA ARG A 850 -15.63 2.72 -52.97
C ARG A 850 -15.52 1.69 -54.12
N ARG A 851 -15.70 2.12 -55.37
CA ARG A 851 -15.65 1.28 -56.59
C ARG A 851 -14.21 1.04 -57.10
N ARG A 852 -13.21 1.68 -56.49
CA ARG A 852 -11.79 1.49 -56.86
C ARG A 852 -11.23 0.23 -56.22
N SER A 853 -10.10 -0.23 -56.72
CA SER A 853 -9.46 -1.45 -56.20
C SER A 853 -8.82 -1.19 -54.82
N PRO A 854 -9.19 -1.94 -53.77
CA PRO A 854 -8.60 -1.79 -52.43
C PRO A 854 -7.26 -2.51 -52.29
N TRP A 855 -6.95 -3.46 -53.20
CA TRP A 855 -5.78 -4.34 -53.13
C TRP A 855 -4.43 -3.62 -53.02
N PRO A 856 -4.17 -2.47 -53.67
CA PRO A 856 -2.90 -1.75 -53.47
C PRO A 856 -2.68 -1.28 -52.03
N VAL A 857 -3.76 -0.89 -51.34
CA VAL A 857 -3.70 -0.40 -49.96
C VAL A 857 -3.60 -1.56 -48.99
N ILE A 858 -4.41 -2.62 -49.22
CA ILE A 858 -4.35 -3.87 -48.47
C ILE A 858 -2.95 -4.46 -48.52
N ALA A 859 -2.30 -4.49 -49.69
CA ALA A 859 -0.95 -5.00 -49.80
C ALA A 859 0.12 -4.12 -49.12
N ALA A 860 -0.04 -2.79 -49.15
CA ALA A 860 0.88 -1.87 -48.48
C ALA A 860 0.78 -2.02 -46.96
N VAL A 861 -0.45 -1.93 -46.42
CA VAL A 861 -0.74 -2.11 -45.00
C VAL A 861 -0.34 -3.50 -44.54
N GLY A 862 -0.78 -4.55 -45.24
CA GLY A 862 -0.47 -5.94 -44.92
C GLY A 862 1.03 -6.22 -44.95
N GLY A 863 1.78 -5.66 -45.91
CA GLY A 863 3.23 -5.80 -45.93
C GLY A 863 3.93 -5.13 -44.73
N VAL A 864 3.46 -3.97 -44.28
CA VAL A 864 4.01 -3.31 -43.07
C VAL A 864 3.60 -4.06 -41.80
N VAL A 865 2.37 -4.56 -41.73
CA VAL A 865 1.88 -5.40 -40.63
C VAL A 865 2.76 -6.65 -40.48
N VAL A 866 3.15 -7.31 -41.57
CA VAL A 866 4.10 -8.44 -41.51
C VAL A 866 5.44 -8.01 -40.92
N LEU A 867 6.00 -6.86 -41.30
CA LEU A 867 7.25 -6.36 -40.72
C LEU A 867 7.11 -6.06 -39.22
N ARG A 868 5.98 -5.50 -38.80
CA ARG A 868 5.71 -5.27 -37.37
C ARG A 868 5.57 -6.59 -36.60
N CYS A 869 4.88 -7.57 -37.17
CA CYS A 869 4.77 -8.90 -36.58
C CYS A 869 6.15 -9.56 -36.45
N ILE A 870 7.05 -9.42 -37.44
CA ILE A 870 8.41 -9.94 -37.34
C ILE A 870 9.16 -9.37 -36.14
N VAL A 871 9.04 -8.06 -35.87
CA VAL A 871 9.70 -7.41 -34.73
C VAL A 871 9.17 -7.97 -33.41
N THR A 872 7.85 -8.07 -33.25
CA THR A 872 7.23 -8.64 -32.04
C THR A 872 7.54 -10.14 -31.90
N LEU A 873 7.40 -10.93 -32.95
CA LEU A 873 7.70 -12.37 -32.95
C LEU A 873 9.17 -12.67 -32.67
N PHE A 874 10.08 -11.80 -33.12
CA PHE A 874 11.50 -11.92 -32.77
C PHE A 874 11.71 -11.75 -31.28
N ALA A 875 11.14 -10.70 -30.67
CA ALA A 875 11.23 -10.48 -29.24
C ALA A 875 10.61 -11.64 -28.42
N LEU A 876 9.48 -12.19 -28.88
CA LEU A 876 8.82 -13.35 -28.25
C LEU A 876 9.53 -14.70 -28.48
N SER A 877 10.49 -14.78 -29.41
CA SER A 877 11.06 -16.07 -29.86
C SER A 877 12.06 -16.68 -28.90
N PHE A 878 12.51 -15.95 -27.88
CA PHE A 878 13.51 -16.42 -26.93
C PHE A 878 12.84 -17.29 -25.86
N THR A 879 12.18 -16.67 -24.90
CA THR A 879 11.51 -17.29 -23.74
C THR A 879 10.03 -16.91 -23.66
N GLY A 880 9.41 -16.55 -24.79
CA GLY A 880 7.97 -16.27 -24.85
C GLY A 880 7.58 -14.86 -24.40
N PRO A 881 6.29 -14.63 -24.12
CA PRO A 881 5.77 -13.37 -23.57
C PRO A 881 6.42 -12.92 -22.27
N GLY A 882 6.67 -13.83 -21.31
CA GLY A 882 7.37 -13.51 -20.06
C GLY A 882 8.73 -12.89 -20.32
N GLY A 883 9.56 -13.53 -21.15
CA GLY A 883 10.86 -12.98 -21.56
C GLY A 883 10.81 -11.65 -22.30
N TYR A 884 9.74 -11.40 -23.07
CA TYR A 884 9.53 -10.11 -23.72
C TYR A 884 9.28 -9.00 -22.68
N TRP A 885 8.47 -9.27 -21.66
CA TRP A 885 8.18 -8.32 -20.58
C TRP A 885 9.36 -8.15 -19.63
N PHE A 886 10.06 -9.24 -19.30
CA PHE A 886 11.31 -9.21 -18.55
C PHE A 886 12.29 -8.20 -19.13
N VAL A 887 12.62 -8.32 -20.41
CA VAL A 887 13.52 -7.37 -21.10
C VAL A 887 12.92 -5.97 -21.17
N PHE A 888 11.60 -5.86 -21.32
CA PHE A 888 10.93 -4.56 -21.33
C PHE A 888 11.11 -3.83 -19.99
N TRP A 889 11.00 -4.51 -18.85
CA TRP A 889 11.14 -3.89 -17.53
C TRP A 889 12.60 -3.61 -17.18
N THR A 890 13.47 -4.59 -17.44
CA THR A 890 14.83 -4.63 -16.88
C THR A 890 15.92 -4.03 -17.78
N ASP A 891 15.73 -3.99 -19.11
CA ASP A 891 16.73 -3.48 -20.06
C ASP A 891 16.26 -2.18 -20.75
N PRO A 892 16.70 -1.00 -20.28
CA PRO A 892 16.28 0.27 -20.86
C PRO A 892 16.73 0.42 -22.32
N VAL A 893 17.87 -0.13 -22.71
CA VAL A 893 18.42 -0.01 -24.07
C VAL A 893 17.57 -0.83 -25.05
N LEU A 894 17.32 -2.10 -24.73
CA LEU A 894 16.52 -2.97 -25.58
C LEU A 894 15.05 -2.51 -25.62
N ARG A 895 14.50 -2.04 -24.50
CA ARG A 895 13.17 -1.38 -24.45
C ARG A 895 13.11 -0.20 -25.43
N THR A 896 14.06 0.74 -25.36
CA THR A 896 14.09 1.91 -26.26
C THR A 896 14.25 1.49 -27.72
N VAL A 897 15.10 0.51 -28.02
CA VAL A 897 15.28 0.00 -29.40
C VAL A 897 13.99 -0.63 -29.92
N TYR A 898 13.32 -1.44 -29.11
CA TYR A 898 12.05 -2.06 -29.48
C TYR A 898 10.97 -1.01 -29.75
N ILE A 899 10.77 -0.07 -28.82
CA ILE A 899 9.80 1.04 -28.95
C ILE A 899 10.09 1.84 -30.23
N THR A 900 11.36 2.16 -30.47
CA THR A 900 11.80 2.92 -31.65
C THR A 900 11.32 2.27 -32.96
N ILE A 901 11.59 0.98 -33.11
CA ILE A 901 11.27 0.24 -34.32
C ILE A 901 9.75 0.01 -34.41
N ALA A 902 9.11 -0.39 -33.32
CA ALA A 902 7.68 -0.68 -33.27
C ALA A 902 6.84 0.58 -33.56
N PHE A 903 7.21 1.73 -32.99
CA PHE A 903 6.59 3.02 -33.26
C PHE A 903 6.76 3.45 -34.72
N ALA A 904 7.99 3.38 -35.24
CA ALA A 904 8.26 3.75 -36.62
C ALA A 904 7.46 2.90 -37.61
N LEU A 905 7.37 1.58 -37.39
CA LEU A 905 6.56 0.68 -38.21
C LEU A 905 5.07 0.96 -38.05
N PHE A 906 4.58 1.27 -36.85
CA PHE A 906 3.19 1.63 -36.62
C PHE A 906 2.76 2.86 -37.42
N VAL A 907 3.52 3.96 -37.33
CA VAL A 907 3.22 5.18 -38.09
C VAL A 907 3.41 4.95 -39.60
N TRP A 908 4.40 4.13 -39.98
CA TRP A 908 4.65 3.77 -41.37
C TRP A 908 3.46 3.04 -42.03
N VAL A 909 2.66 2.27 -41.28
CA VAL A 909 1.41 1.66 -41.80
C VAL A 909 0.54 2.73 -42.47
N PHE A 910 0.27 3.82 -41.75
CA PHE A 910 -0.65 4.85 -42.18
C PHE A 910 -0.07 5.67 -43.35
N ILE A 911 1.24 5.94 -43.32
CA ILE A 911 1.94 6.61 -44.42
C ILE A 911 1.92 5.73 -45.68
N ALA A 912 2.21 4.43 -45.56
CA ALA A 912 2.20 3.48 -46.66
C ALA A 912 0.79 3.35 -47.27
N ALA A 913 -0.25 3.31 -46.43
CA ALA A 913 -1.65 3.31 -46.89
C ALA A 913 -1.96 4.57 -47.73
N GLY A 914 -1.60 5.75 -47.24
CA GLY A 914 -1.81 7.02 -47.94
C GLY A 914 -1.03 7.10 -49.25
N TRP A 915 0.23 6.67 -49.26
CA TRP A 915 1.06 6.70 -50.46
C TRP A 915 0.56 5.70 -51.52
N ALA A 916 0.07 4.52 -51.13
CA ALA A 916 -0.54 3.55 -52.03
C ALA A 916 -1.86 4.05 -52.65
N MET A 917 -2.64 4.86 -51.92
CA MET A 917 -3.87 5.49 -52.42
C MET A 917 -3.62 6.74 -53.26
N SER A 918 -2.50 7.43 -53.07
CA SER A 918 -2.24 8.74 -53.67
C SER A 918 -2.32 8.76 -55.21
N GLU A 919 -1.91 7.66 -55.86
CA GLU A 919 -1.99 7.46 -57.32
C GLU A 919 -3.43 7.20 -57.82
N GLN A 920 -4.37 6.85 -56.93
CA GLN A 920 -5.77 6.58 -57.29
C GLN A 920 -6.71 7.76 -57.05
N VAL A 921 -6.45 8.54 -55.99
CA VAL A 921 -7.39 9.57 -55.51
C VAL A 921 -6.76 10.96 -55.31
N GLY A 922 -5.44 11.08 -55.52
CA GLY A 922 -4.65 12.27 -55.26
C GLY A 922 -4.16 12.35 -53.82
N ARG A 923 -2.99 12.99 -53.60
CA ARG A 923 -2.31 13.06 -52.29
C ARG A 923 -3.22 13.58 -51.17
N ARG A 924 -3.88 14.72 -51.39
CA ARG A 924 -4.77 15.35 -50.41
C ARG A 924 -5.89 14.42 -49.94
N ARG A 925 -6.60 13.76 -50.87
CA ARG A 925 -7.70 12.85 -50.51
C ARG A 925 -7.19 11.56 -49.90
N ALA A 926 -6.03 11.06 -50.32
CA ALA A 926 -5.42 9.88 -49.71
C ALA A 926 -5.06 10.14 -48.24
N THR A 927 -4.48 11.30 -47.93
CA THR A 927 -4.27 11.74 -46.55
C THR A 927 -5.59 11.86 -45.80
N GLY A 928 -6.61 12.46 -46.42
CA GLY A 928 -7.94 12.55 -45.82
C GLY A 928 -8.54 11.17 -45.48
N PHE A 929 -8.47 10.20 -46.38
CA PHE A 929 -8.98 8.84 -46.15
C PHE A 929 -8.24 8.10 -45.04
N VAL A 930 -6.91 8.24 -44.96
CA VAL A 930 -6.13 7.64 -43.86
C VAL A 930 -6.51 8.28 -42.53
N LEU A 931 -6.60 9.61 -42.47
CA LEU A 931 -7.01 10.31 -41.24
C LEU A 931 -8.43 9.93 -40.82
N THR A 932 -9.37 9.79 -41.75
CA THR A 932 -10.71 9.29 -41.44
C THR A 932 -10.69 7.87 -40.87
N ALA A 933 -9.87 6.98 -41.43
CA ALA A 933 -9.76 5.61 -40.96
C ALA A 933 -9.04 5.48 -39.62
N VAL A 934 -7.97 6.25 -39.39
CA VAL A 934 -7.29 6.34 -38.09
C VAL A 934 -8.24 6.91 -37.05
N GLY A 935 -8.92 8.01 -37.37
CA GLY A 935 -9.88 8.65 -36.48
C GLY A 935 -11.00 7.72 -36.06
N ALA A 936 -11.59 6.97 -37.00
CA ALA A 936 -12.61 5.96 -36.68
C ALA A 936 -12.06 4.76 -35.91
N GLY A 937 -10.85 4.30 -36.26
CA GLY A 937 -10.18 3.19 -35.57
C GLY A 937 -9.77 3.52 -34.13
N LEU A 938 -9.61 4.81 -33.79
CA LEU A 938 -9.40 5.29 -32.43
C LEU A 938 -10.74 5.59 -31.73
N ALA A 939 -11.64 6.34 -32.38
CA ALA A 939 -12.87 6.81 -31.76
C ALA A 939 -13.81 5.68 -31.34
N VAL A 940 -14.00 4.66 -32.19
CA VAL A 940 -14.98 3.60 -31.90
C VAL A 940 -14.58 2.73 -30.71
N PRO A 941 -13.36 2.18 -30.63
CA PRO A 941 -12.93 1.45 -29.43
C PRO A 941 -12.87 2.35 -28.20
N ALA A 942 -12.37 3.59 -28.32
CA ALA A 942 -12.28 4.51 -27.19
C ALA A 942 -13.67 4.87 -26.62
N THR A 943 -14.67 5.12 -27.47
CA THR A 943 -16.06 5.32 -27.02
C THR A 943 -16.63 4.07 -26.37
N ALA A 944 -16.33 2.86 -26.88
CA ALA A 944 -16.79 1.62 -26.25
C ALA A 944 -16.19 1.45 -24.84
N ILE A 945 -14.89 1.72 -24.67
CA ILE A 945 -14.22 1.71 -23.36
C ILE A 945 -14.83 2.78 -22.45
N ALA A 946 -15.01 4.00 -22.95
CA ALA A 946 -15.58 5.10 -22.15
C ALA A 946 -17.03 4.82 -21.69
N LEU A 947 -17.80 4.06 -22.46
CA LEU A 947 -19.17 3.65 -22.09
C LEU A 947 -19.20 2.50 -21.07
N ILE A 948 -18.18 1.64 -21.05
CA ILE A 948 -18.06 0.55 -20.06
C ILE A 948 -17.49 1.10 -18.75
N GLY A 949 -16.49 1.98 -18.84
CA GLY A 949 -15.69 2.48 -17.73
C GLY A 949 -14.22 2.16 -17.96
N LEU A 950 -13.36 3.19 -17.90
CA LEU A 950 -11.92 3.03 -18.15
C LEU A 950 -11.27 2.10 -17.13
N GLU A 951 -11.54 2.33 -15.84
CA GLU A 951 -11.00 1.54 -14.74
C GLU A 951 -11.36 0.06 -14.91
N GLN A 952 -12.65 -0.26 -15.03
CA GLN A 952 -13.11 -1.64 -15.21
C GLN A 952 -12.42 -2.37 -16.37
N VAL A 953 -12.24 -1.70 -17.52
CA VAL A 953 -11.57 -2.30 -18.68
C VAL A 953 -10.07 -2.51 -18.41
N LEU A 954 -9.41 -1.56 -17.75
CA LEU A 954 -7.99 -1.67 -17.38
C LEU A 954 -7.76 -2.77 -16.35
N THR A 955 -8.64 -2.93 -15.36
CA THR A 955 -8.55 -4.00 -14.35
C THR A 955 -8.62 -5.38 -15.03
N ILE A 956 -9.65 -5.61 -15.86
CA ILE A 956 -9.81 -6.88 -16.59
C ILE A 956 -8.62 -7.12 -17.54
N TRP A 957 -8.15 -6.07 -18.20
CA TRP A 957 -6.99 -6.17 -19.07
C TRP A 957 -5.73 -6.55 -18.28
N ASN A 958 -5.51 -5.97 -17.11
CA ASN A 958 -4.35 -6.27 -16.27
C ASN A 958 -4.45 -7.67 -15.65
N ASP A 959 -5.63 -8.14 -15.23
CA ASP A 959 -5.82 -9.53 -14.79
C ASP A 959 -5.36 -10.53 -15.86
N GLN A 960 -5.72 -10.24 -17.10
CA GLN A 960 -5.40 -11.08 -18.24
C GLN A 960 -3.93 -10.98 -18.69
N MET A 961 -3.33 -9.80 -18.55
CA MET A 961 -1.97 -9.51 -19.05
C MET A 961 -0.88 -9.71 -18.00
N GLY A 962 -1.16 -9.43 -16.72
CA GLY A 962 -0.22 -9.55 -15.59
C GLY A 962 0.98 -8.61 -15.69
N LEU A 963 0.74 -7.34 -16.02
CA LEU A 963 1.83 -6.38 -16.27
C LEU A 963 2.07 -5.46 -15.11
N LEU A 964 1.01 -4.87 -14.59
CA LEU A 964 1.08 -3.86 -13.54
C LEU A 964 0.79 -4.49 -12.17
N PRO A 965 1.30 -3.89 -11.09
CA PRO A 965 1.08 -4.34 -9.71
C PRO A 965 -0.39 -4.69 -9.45
N TRP A 966 -0.65 -5.99 -9.26
CA TRP A 966 -2.03 -6.48 -9.24
C TRP A 966 -2.81 -5.98 -8.02
N GLY A 967 -2.20 -5.99 -6.83
CA GLY A 967 -2.89 -5.54 -5.62
C GLY A 967 -3.12 -4.02 -5.58
N MET A 968 -2.19 -3.18 -6.05
CA MET A 968 -2.44 -1.72 -6.21
C MET A 968 -3.66 -1.45 -7.07
N ALA A 969 -3.81 -2.21 -8.16
CA ALA A 969 -4.96 -2.09 -9.05
C ALA A 969 -6.29 -2.47 -8.39
N ARG A 970 -6.28 -3.29 -7.32
CA ARG A 970 -7.48 -3.69 -6.58
C ARG A 970 -7.83 -2.75 -5.45
N ILE A 971 -6.82 -2.23 -4.75
CA ILE A 971 -7.00 -1.39 -3.57
C ILE A 971 -7.23 0.07 -3.98
N LEU A 972 -6.35 0.63 -4.81
CA LEU A 972 -6.40 2.04 -5.21
C LEU A 972 -7.13 2.27 -6.55
N GLY A 973 -7.14 1.25 -7.42
CA GLY A 973 -7.59 1.37 -8.81
C GLY A 973 -6.51 1.93 -9.75
N ILE A 974 -6.43 1.41 -10.97
CA ILE A 974 -5.39 1.72 -11.96
C ILE A 974 -5.38 3.20 -12.34
N THR A 975 -6.54 3.80 -12.52
CA THR A 975 -6.63 5.22 -12.87
C THR A 975 -6.18 6.13 -11.73
N THR A 976 -6.36 5.70 -10.49
CA THR A 976 -5.99 6.48 -9.30
C THR A 976 -4.49 6.47 -9.11
N TYR A 977 -3.86 5.29 -8.99
CA TYR A 977 -2.44 5.23 -8.65
C TYR A 977 -1.50 5.65 -9.80
N LEU A 978 -1.95 5.59 -11.05
CA LEU A 978 -1.21 6.11 -12.21
C LEU A 978 -1.58 7.56 -12.57
N GLU A 979 -2.44 8.21 -11.79
CA GLU A 979 -2.98 9.54 -12.06
C GLU A 979 -3.54 9.68 -13.49
N ILE A 980 -4.19 8.61 -14.00
CA ILE A 980 -4.79 8.62 -15.33
C ILE A 980 -6.18 9.25 -15.20
N PRO A 981 -6.47 10.39 -15.87
CA PRO A 981 -7.79 11.01 -15.79
C PRO A 981 -8.88 10.04 -16.23
N ALA A 982 -9.97 9.92 -15.46
CA ALA A 982 -11.10 9.03 -15.79
C ALA A 982 -11.67 9.29 -17.21
N ASP A 983 -11.59 10.54 -17.66
CA ASP A 983 -12.01 10.98 -18.99
C ASP A 983 -11.03 10.66 -20.12
N THR A 984 -9.90 10.00 -19.85
CA THR A 984 -8.87 9.69 -20.87
C THR A 984 -9.45 8.93 -22.06
N ALA A 985 -10.38 8.00 -21.82
CA ALA A 985 -11.09 7.31 -22.89
C ALA A 985 -11.95 8.26 -23.74
N TRP A 986 -12.59 9.27 -23.13
CA TRP A 986 -13.33 10.32 -23.83
C TRP A 986 -12.40 11.25 -24.60
N TYR A 987 -11.22 11.60 -24.06
CA TYR A 987 -10.23 12.40 -24.78
C TYR A 987 -9.70 11.67 -26.01
N ALA A 988 -9.42 10.37 -25.90
CA ALA A 988 -9.04 9.53 -27.02
C ALA A 988 -10.17 9.43 -28.08
N ALA A 989 -11.42 9.29 -27.63
CA ALA A 989 -12.58 9.31 -28.51
C ALA A 989 -12.75 10.64 -29.24
N GLY A 990 -12.60 11.76 -28.54
CA GLY A 990 -12.64 13.12 -29.07
C GLY A 990 -11.54 13.38 -30.10
N LEU A 991 -10.29 13.01 -29.79
CA LEU A 991 -9.18 13.08 -30.74
C LEU A 991 -9.46 12.25 -32.00
N GLY A 992 -9.97 11.03 -31.82
CA GLY A 992 -10.40 10.18 -32.92
C GLY A 992 -11.47 10.86 -33.80
N ALA A 993 -12.47 11.49 -33.18
CA ALA A 993 -13.51 12.24 -33.89
C ALA A 993 -12.96 13.44 -34.66
N VAL A 994 -12.03 14.21 -34.07
CA VAL A 994 -11.35 15.34 -34.73
C VAL A 994 -10.58 14.87 -35.96
N LEU A 995 -9.77 13.80 -35.82
CA LEU A 995 -9.05 13.19 -36.95
C LEU A 995 -10.01 12.70 -38.03
N LEU A 996 -11.15 12.13 -37.63
CA LEU A 996 -12.19 11.66 -38.52
C LEU A 996 -12.75 12.82 -39.36
N VAL A 997 -13.19 13.90 -38.70
CA VAL A 997 -13.75 15.10 -39.33
C VAL A 997 -12.72 15.78 -40.23
N ALA A 998 -11.50 16.00 -39.74
CA ALA A 998 -10.42 16.58 -40.53
C ALA A 998 -10.14 15.74 -41.79
N GLY A 999 -10.11 14.42 -41.65
CA GLY A 999 -9.97 13.49 -42.76
C GLY A 999 -11.09 13.60 -43.79
N VAL A 1000 -12.34 13.72 -43.33
CA VAL A 1000 -13.52 13.91 -44.20
C VAL A 1000 -13.41 15.24 -44.96
N LEU A 1001 -13.09 16.35 -44.27
CA LEU A 1001 -12.93 17.67 -44.87
C LEU A 1001 -11.83 17.71 -45.94
N LEU A 1002 -10.71 17.04 -45.68
CA LEU A 1002 -9.61 16.89 -46.65
C LEU A 1002 -10.02 16.05 -47.87
N SER A 1003 -10.98 15.15 -47.70
CA SER A 1003 -11.50 14.26 -48.74
C SER A 1003 -12.55 14.91 -49.64
N LEU A 1004 -13.21 15.98 -49.19
CA LEU A 1004 -14.23 16.72 -49.94
C LEU A 1004 -13.67 17.43 -51.18
N ARG A 1005 -14.49 17.53 -52.23
CA ARG A 1005 -14.20 18.34 -53.42
C ARG A 1005 -14.61 19.77 -53.18
N TRP A 1006 -13.67 20.62 -52.76
CA TRP A 1006 -13.90 22.05 -52.72
C TRP A 1006 -13.87 22.56 -54.16
N ARG A 1007 -15.04 22.91 -54.71
CA ARG A 1007 -15.09 23.67 -55.97
C ARG A 1007 -14.40 25.02 -55.68
N ARG A 1008 -13.34 25.35 -56.41
CA ARG A 1008 -12.88 26.74 -56.45
C ARG A 1008 -14.07 27.54 -56.98
N ALA A 1009 -14.53 28.53 -56.22
CA ALA A 1009 -15.33 29.60 -56.81
C ALA A 1009 -14.42 30.26 -57.85
N ASP A 1010 -14.77 30.14 -59.12
CA ASP A 1010 -14.14 30.90 -60.19
C ASP A 1010 -14.40 32.38 -59.86
N ALA A 1011 -13.34 33.11 -59.51
CA ALA A 1011 -13.38 34.56 -59.47
C ALA A 1011 -13.40 35.04 -60.93
N GLY A 1012 -14.60 35.34 -61.42
CA GLY A 1012 -14.86 36.21 -62.56
C GLY A 1012 -14.95 37.66 -62.11
#